data_AF-S8D6M4-F1
#
_entry.id   AF-S8D6M4-F1
#
_cell.length_a   1.000
_cell.length_b   1.000
_cell.length_c   1.000
_cell.angle_alpha   90.00
_cell.angle_beta   90.00
_cell.angle_gamma   90.00
#
_symmetry.space_group_name_H-M   'P 1'
#
loop_
_entity.id
_entity.type
_entity.pdbx_description
1 polymer ?
#
loop_
_entity_poly.entity_id
_entity_poly.type
_entity_poly.pdbx_seq_one_letter_code
_entity_poly.pdbx_strand_id
1 'polypeptide(L)'
;DWGKVSAVLFDMDGVLCNSEELSRMAAVDFFAEMGVQVTVQDFIPFMGTGEAKFLGGVASVKGVEGFDPVTAKKRFFEIYLDKYAKPDSGIAFPGAYELIVQCKNKGLKVAVASSADRVKVNANLAAAGLPLSLFDAVVSADAFENLKPAPDIFLSASKILDVPTNECIVIEDALAGVQAAQSAGMRCIAVTTTLEEKALDAAGPSFIRKNIGEISLDDILTGGSASDKEPLSSQESFSVSDAVFSVGGTQGTRSEIIRYGSLAVAISCLLFTIANKKAMQYASPKAIWNIFFGPGSPPLELKEESRNERIQMFINYMSDLDKRGTATNVPEFPSKFDWFNASPLHLRRDLKGKVVLLDFWTYCCINCMHVLPDLEFLENKYKDKPFAVVGVHSAKFDNEKDSEAIRNAVLRYGVTHPVVNDGDMYLWRELGVNSWPTFVLIGPNSNVIAQVSGEGRRKDLDDLVEAALIYYGRKKVLDYRPIPVNLERDKNPQLLSTPLKFPGKLEVDVLNNRLFISDSNHNRIVVTDLDGNFKMQIGSSGEEGLVDGNFDDAMFKRPQGLAYNVKKNLLYVADTENHALRVINFVDETVSTLAGNGVKGSDYQGGRSGSSQLLNSPWDVCFDPINEIVYIAMAGQHQIWRHNTTDGTTRVFSGDGYERNLNGT
;
A
#
# COMPACT_ATOMS: atom_id res chain seq x y z
N ASP A 1 -31.16 10.61 -31.24
CA ASP A 1 -31.46 10.44 -29.81
C ASP A 1 -30.14 10.60 -29.08
N TRP A 2 -30.03 11.55 -28.16
CA TRP A 2 -28.78 11.83 -27.44
C TRP A 2 -28.40 10.65 -26.54
N GLY A 3 -29.38 9.88 -26.06
CA GLY A 3 -29.13 8.70 -25.23
C GLY A 3 -28.76 9.06 -23.78
N LYS A 4 -28.86 8.06 -22.90
CA LYS A 4 -28.58 8.20 -21.46
C LYS A 4 -27.13 8.61 -21.22
N VAL A 5 -26.90 9.47 -20.22
CA VAL A 5 -25.57 9.83 -19.74
C VAL A 5 -25.47 9.47 -18.27
N SER A 6 -24.39 8.77 -17.91
CA SER A 6 -24.12 8.33 -16.54
C SER A 6 -22.73 8.75 -16.05
N ALA A 7 -21.81 9.11 -16.96
CA ALA A 7 -20.48 9.57 -16.59
C ALA A 7 -19.95 10.71 -17.47
N VAL A 8 -19.11 11.56 -16.88
CA VAL A 8 -18.35 12.60 -17.56
C VAL A 8 -16.85 12.41 -17.29
N LEU A 9 -16.06 12.31 -18.35
CA LEU A 9 -14.63 12.05 -18.32
C LEU A 9 -13.92 13.32 -18.81
N PHE A 10 -13.16 13.95 -17.94
CA PHE A 10 -12.44 15.18 -18.25
C PHE A 10 -10.99 14.84 -18.62
N ASP A 11 -10.51 15.34 -19.76
CA ASP A 11 -9.07 15.60 -19.84
C ASP A 11 -8.68 16.65 -18.79
N MET A 12 -7.40 16.71 -18.46
CA MET A 12 -6.90 17.62 -17.45
C MET A 12 -6.21 18.83 -18.07
N ASP A 13 -5.20 18.60 -18.90
CA ASP A 13 -4.36 19.66 -19.44
C ASP A 13 -5.18 20.40 -20.50
N GLY A 14 -5.34 21.72 -20.37
CA GLY A 14 -6.14 22.50 -21.32
C GLY A 14 -7.66 22.40 -21.14
N VAL A 15 -8.17 21.42 -20.38
CA VAL A 15 -9.61 21.33 -20.03
C VAL A 15 -9.90 21.78 -18.59
N LEU A 16 -9.30 21.13 -17.60
CA LEU A 16 -9.51 21.46 -16.18
C LEU A 16 -8.58 22.58 -15.72
N CYS A 17 -7.36 22.63 -16.26
CA CYS A 17 -6.37 23.63 -15.88
C CYS A 17 -5.48 24.09 -17.04
N ASN A 18 -5.02 25.33 -16.94
CA ASN A 18 -4.08 25.96 -17.85
C ASN A 18 -2.64 25.57 -17.46
N SER A 19 -2.27 24.34 -17.79
CA SER A 19 -0.98 23.71 -17.46
C SER A 19 -0.04 23.57 -18.66
N GLU A 20 -0.54 23.73 -19.89
CA GLU A 20 0.26 23.49 -21.09
C GLU A 20 1.38 24.52 -21.26
N GLU A 21 1.07 25.80 -21.11
CA GLU A 21 2.07 26.87 -21.22
C GLU A 21 3.14 26.71 -20.14
N LEU A 22 2.72 26.41 -18.91
CA LEU A 22 3.59 26.12 -17.78
C LEU A 22 4.50 24.91 -18.05
N SER A 23 3.97 23.87 -18.68
CA SER A 23 4.75 22.68 -19.08
C SER A 23 5.80 23.04 -20.12
N ARG A 24 5.47 23.91 -21.09
CA ARG A 24 6.43 24.40 -22.09
C ARG A 24 7.51 25.28 -21.44
N MET A 25 7.15 26.14 -20.49
CA MET A 25 8.12 26.96 -19.76
C MET A 25 9.09 26.11 -18.93
N ALA A 26 8.59 25.10 -18.22
CA ALA A 26 9.42 24.16 -17.48
C ALA A 26 10.35 23.35 -18.40
N ALA A 27 9.88 22.99 -19.60
CA ALA A 27 10.72 22.31 -20.58
C ALA A 27 11.81 23.24 -21.13
N VAL A 28 11.51 24.52 -21.39
CA VAL A 28 12.52 25.51 -21.77
C VAL A 28 13.60 25.64 -20.68
N ASP A 29 13.19 25.73 -19.41
CA ASP A 29 14.13 25.76 -18.27
C ASP A 29 15.01 24.50 -18.22
N PHE A 30 14.41 23.33 -18.41
CA PHE A 30 15.13 22.05 -18.45
C PHE A 30 16.17 22.00 -19.58
N PHE A 31 15.80 22.37 -20.82
CA PHE A 31 16.75 22.37 -21.94
C PHE A 31 17.83 23.46 -21.77
N ALA A 32 17.53 24.57 -21.10
CA ALA A 32 18.52 25.58 -20.74
C ALA A 32 19.57 25.02 -19.76
N GLU A 33 19.19 24.18 -18.80
CA GLU A 33 20.15 23.46 -17.93
C GLU A 33 21.06 22.51 -18.73
N MET A 34 20.58 21.96 -19.84
CA MET A 34 21.36 21.13 -20.77
C MET A 34 22.22 21.96 -21.74
N GLY A 35 22.15 23.29 -21.71
CA GLY A 35 22.84 24.16 -22.66
C GLY A 35 22.24 24.19 -24.07
N VAL A 36 20.99 23.74 -24.23
CA VAL A 36 20.29 23.68 -25.52
C VAL A 36 19.28 24.81 -25.60
N GLN A 37 19.38 25.66 -26.63
CA GLN A 37 18.43 26.75 -26.83
C GLN A 37 17.14 26.26 -27.51
N VAL A 38 16.03 26.39 -26.79
CA VAL A 38 14.68 26.09 -27.26
C VAL A 38 13.72 27.20 -26.84
N THR A 39 12.58 27.28 -27.52
CA THR A 39 11.49 28.20 -27.24
C THR A 39 10.22 27.41 -26.93
N VAL A 40 9.24 28.03 -26.28
CA VAL A 40 7.94 27.38 -26.03
C VAL A 40 7.27 26.89 -27.33
N GLN A 41 7.52 27.54 -28.46
CA GLN A 41 6.96 27.16 -29.76
C GLN A 41 7.49 25.81 -30.28
N ASP A 42 8.72 25.44 -29.92
CA ASP A 42 9.33 24.17 -30.34
C ASP A 42 8.56 22.94 -29.82
N PHE A 43 7.79 23.13 -28.74
CA PHE A 43 7.07 22.06 -28.06
C PHE A 43 5.64 21.84 -28.57
N ILE A 44 5.07 22.80 -29.31
CA ILE A 44 3.69 22.74 -29.80
C ILE A 44 3.40 21.46 -30.62
N PRO A 45 4.27 21.00 -31.54
CA PRO A 45 4.02 19.79 -32.31
C PRO A 45 3.93 18.51 -31.50
N PHE A 46 4.39 18.52 -30.24
CA PHE A 46 4.49 17.33 -29.38
C PHE A 46 3.52 17.35 -28.19
N MET A 47 2.60 18.33 -28.14
CA MET A 47 1.59 18.43 -27.08
C MET A 47 0.62 17.24 -27.10
N GLY A 48 0.16 16.81 -25.92
CA GLY A 48 -0.76 15.68 -25.77
C GLY A 48 -0.16 14.29 -26.07
N THR A 49 1.13 14.18 -26.36
CA THR A 49 1.79 12.89 -26.72
C THR A 49 2.39 12.12 -25.55
N GLY A 50 2.27 12.66 -24.32
CA GLY A 50 2.93 12.19 -23.11
C GLY A 50 4.35 12.75 -22.94
N GLU A 51 4.82 12.91 -21.69
CA GLU A 51 6.02 13.70 -21.38
C GLU A 51 7.30 13.16 -22.01
N ALA A 52 7.42 11.84 -22.19
CA ALA A 52 8.59 11.24 -22.84
C ALA A 52 8.72 11.64 -24.32
N LYS A 53 7.60 11.66 -25.06
CA LYS A 53 7.57 12.10 -26.47
C LYS A 53 7.62 13.61 -26.58
N PHE A 54 7.00 14.32 -25.64
CA PHE A 54 7.07 15.78 -25.53
C PHE A 54 8.52 16.30 -25.45
N LEU A 55 9.32 15.75 -24.52
CA LEU A 55 10.72 16.14 -24.38
C LEU A 55 11.61 15.51 -25.47
N GLY A 56 11.41 14.21 -25.74
CA GLY A 56 12.22 13.47 -26.71
C GLY A 56 12.06 13.97 -28.16
N GLY A 57 10.87 14.44 -28.52
CA GLY A 57 10.60 15.02 -29.83
C GLY A 57 11.41 16.28 -30.07
N VAL A 58 11.43 17.21 -29.09
CA VAL A 58 12.25 18.43 -29.18
C VAL A 58 13.74 18.10 -29.15
N ALA A 59 14.17 17.19 -28.28
CA ALA A 59 15.57 16.74 -28.24
C ALA A 59 16.04 16.19 -29.59
N SER A 60 15.19 15.40 -30.27
CA SER A 60 15.47 14.88 -31.60
C SER A 60 15.57 15.98 -32.66
N VAL A 61 14.62 16.93 -32.68
CA VAL A 61 14.64 18.07 -33.63
C VAL A 61 15.86 18.96 -33.42
N LYS A 62 16.31 19.13 -32.17
CA LYS A 62 17.45 19.97 -31.80
C LYS A 62 18.80 19.25 -31.84
N GLY A 63 18.83 17.96 -32.16
CA GLY A 63 20.06 17.18 -32.30
C GLY A 63 20.81 16.92 -30.98
N VAL A 64 20.08 16.75 -29.87
CA VAL A 64 20.68 16.48 -28.56
C VAL A 64 21.21 15.04 -28.50
N GLU A 65 22.53 14.87 -28.46
CA GLU A 65 23.17 13.54 -28.34
C GLU A 65 23.03 12.97 -26.92
N GLY A 66 22.80 11.65 -26.82
CA GLY A 66 22.73 10.96 -25.53
C GLY A 66 21.50 11.31 -24.66
N PHE A 67 20.44 11.84 -25.27
CA PHE A 67 19.21 12.16 -24.55
C PHE A 67 18.55 10.90 -23.96
N ASP A 68 18.51 10.81 -22.63
CA ASP A 68 17.79 9.77 -21.91
C ASP A 68 16.40 10.28 -21.46
N PRO A 69 15.31 9.78 -22.05
CA PRO A 69 13.96 10.21 -21.71
C PRO A 69 13.60 9.99 -20.24
N VAL A 70 14.16 8.97 -19.58
CA VAL A 70 13.82 8.65 -18.18
C VAL A 70 14.39 9.69 -17.23
N THR A 71 15.70 9.96 -17.34
CA THR A 71 16.37 11.00 -16.54
C THR A 71 15.84 12.40 -16.86
N ALA A 72 15.63 12.70 -18.14
CA ALA A 72 15.09 13.99 -18.58
C ALA A 72 13.71 14.28 -17.99
N LYS A 73 12.82 13.28 -18.01
CA LYS A 73 11.47 13.38 -17.47
C LYS A 73 11.48 13.62 -15.95
N LYS A 74 12.36 12.92 -15.21
CA LYS A 74 12.53 13.14 -13.78
C LYS A 74 12.92 14.58 -13.48
N ARG A 75 13.96 15.10 -14.16
CA ARG A 75 14.44 16.47 -13.94
C ARG A 75 13.41 17.52 -14.36
N PHE A 76 12.72 17.28 -15.47
CA PHE A 76 11.60 18.11 -15.91
C PHE A 76 10.52 18.23 -14.82
N PHE A 77 10.12 17.12 -14.19
CA PHE A 77 9.14 17.18 -13.10
C PHE A 77 9.64 17.94 -11.88
N GLU A 78 10.92 17.80 -11.49
CA GLU A 78 11.48 18.60 -10.40
C GLU A 78 11.34 20.10 -10.66
N ILE A 79 11.66 20.56 -11.88
CA ILE A 79 11.52 21.97 -12.28
C ILE A 79 10.04 22.38 -12.33
N TYR A 80 9.19 21.55 -12.94
CA TYR A 80 7.77 21.82 -13.11
C TYR A 80 7.04 21.97 -11.76
N LEU A 81 7.28 21.04 -10.83
CA LEU A 81 6.66 21.03 -9.51
C LEU A 81 7.17 22.18 -8.64
N ASP A 82 8.47 22.48 -8.68
CA ASP A 82 9.06 23.53 -7.85
C ASP A 82 8.64 24.93 -8.29
N LYS A 83 8.57 25.18 -9.60
CA LYS A 83 8.35 26.54 -10.12
C LYS A 83 6.91 26.82 -10.55
N TYR A 84 6.22 25.84 -11.12
CA TYR A 84 5.03 26.11 -11.94
C TYR A 84 3.74 25.45 -11.42
N ALA A 85 3.82 24.29 -10.76
CA ALA A 85 2.65 23.55 -10.27
C ALA A 85 2.56 23.51 -8.74
N LYS A 86 2.64 24.69 -8.09
CA LYS A 86 2.44 24.80 -6.63
C LYS A 86 0.96 24.63 -6.28
N PRO A 87 0.62 23.98 -5.15
CA PRO A 87 -0.76 23.88 -4.68
C PRO A 87 -1.43 25.25 -4.60
N ASP A 88 -2.69 25.32 -5.04
CA ASP A 88 -3.52 26.54 -5.05
C ASP A 88 -2.90 27.74 -5.82
N SER A 89 -2.03 27.46 -6.80
CA SER A 89 -1.46 28.50 -7.67
C SER A 89 -2.45 29.10 -8.67
N GLY A 90 -3.69 28.60 -8.70
CA GLY A 90 -4.79 29.23 -9.43
C GLY A 90 -4.80 28.91 -10.92
N ILE A 91 -4.31 27.73 -11.31
CA ILE A 91 -4.23 27.34 -12.72
C ILE A 91 -5.54 26.77 -13.28
N ALA A 92 -6.61 26.66 -12.48
CA ALA A 92 -7.90 26.12 -12.94
C ALA A 92 -8.54 27.02 -14.01
N PHE A 93 -9.17 26.41 -15.01
CA PHE A 93 -10.04 27.17 -15.89
C PHE A 93 -11.32 27.60 -15.16
N PRO A 94 -11.79 28.85 -15.34
CA PRO A 94 -13.07 29.29 -14.79
C PRO A 94 -14.22 28.36 -15.23
N GLY A 95 -15.05 27.94 -14.27
CA GLY A 95 -16.18 27.03 -14.51
C GLY A 95 -15.86 25.54 -14.34
N ALA A 96 -14.59 25.15 -14.23
CA ALA A 96 -14.20 23.74 -14.11
C ALA A 96 -14.74 23.10 -12.82
N TYR A 97 -14.54 23.76 -11.66
CA TYR A 97 -15.03 23.29 -10.37
C TYR A 97 -16.56 23.22 -10.35
N GLU A 98 -17.22 24.27 -10.84
CA GLU A 98 -18.66 24.40 -10.88
C GLU A 98 -19.29 23.28 -11.72
N LEU A 99 -18.75 22.99 -12.90
CA LEU A 99 -19.26 21.94 -13.78
C LEU A 99 -19.10 20.55 -13.16
N ILE A 100 -17.95 20.26 -12.54
CA ILE A 100 -17.72 18.98 -11.83
C ILE A 100 -18.78 18.81 -10.73
N VAL A 101 -18.98 19.82 -9.89
CA VAL A 101 -19.96 19.78 -8.80
C VAL A 101 -21.38 19.63 -9.33
N GLN A 102 -21.74 20.33 -10.41
CA GLN A 102 -23.04 20.20 -11.06
C GLN A 102 -23.29 18.77 -11.57
N CYS A 103 -22.30 18.13 -12.21
CA CYS A 103 -22.37 16.74 -12.65
C CYS A 103 -22.61 15.80 -11.47
N LYS A 104 -21.85 15.94 -10.37
CA LYS A 104 -22.01 15.10 -9.17
C LYS A 104 -23.37 15.28 -8.51
N ASN A 105 -23.84 16.52 -8.39
CA ASN A 105 -25.17 16.82 -7.82
C ASN A 105 -26.30 16.21 -8.65
N LYS A 106 -26.09 16.02 -9.95
CA LYS A 106 -27.03 15.33 -10.85
C LYS A 106 -26.93 13.79 -10.76
N GLY A 107 -25.98 13.27 -9.99
CA GLY A 107 -25.74 11.84 -9.83
C GLY A 107 -24.86 11.23 -10.92
N LEU A 108 -24.21 12.05 -11.75
CA LEU A 108 -23.25 11.57 -12.74
C LEU A 108 -21.93 11.20 -12.05
N LYS A 109 -21.31 10.13 -12.53
CA LYS A 109 -19.93 9.77 -12.20
C LYS A 109 -18.97 10.70 -12.91
N VAL A 110 -17.90 11.11 -12.25
CA VAL A 110 -16.90 12.01 -12.84
C VAL A 110 -15.50 11.45 -12.72
N ALA A 111 -14.72 11.53 -13.79
CA ALA A 111 -13.34 11.05 -13.80
C ALA A 111 -12.39 12.00 -14.51
N VAL A 112 -11.12 11.97 -14.10
CA VAL A 112 -10.01 12.55 -14.87
C VAL A 112 -9.39 11.46 -15.72
N ALA A 113 -9.13 11.75 -17.00
CA ALA A 113 -8.57 10.83 -17.97
C ALA A 113 -7.52 11.54 -18.84
N SER A 114 -6.26 11.52 -18.38
CA SER A 114 -5.17 12.32 -18.96
C SER A 114 -4.01 11.46 -19.49
N SER A 115 -3.38 11.92 -20.58
CA SER A 115 -2.12 11.35 -21.10
C SER A 115 -0.86 11.88 -20.39
N ALA A 116 -1.03 12.59 -19.27
CA ALA A 116 0.06 12.98 -18.38
C ALA A 116 0.33 11.90 -17.32
N ASP A 117 1.58 11.82 -16.86
CA ASP A 117 1.96 11.01 -15.70
C ASP A 117 1.21 11.41 -14.42
N ARG A 118 1.04 10.44 -13.51
CA ARG A 118 0.28 10.60 -12.26
C ARG A 118 0.83 11.73 -11.39
N VAL A 119 2.15 11.88 -11.38
CA VAL A 119 2.85 12.93 -10.63
C VAL A 119 2.37 14.31 -11.08
N LYS A 120 2.32 14.54 -12.40
CA LYS A 120 1.82 15.79 -12.98
C LYS A 120 0.31 15.93 -12.81
N VAL A 121 -0.46 14.85 -12.96
CA VAL A 121 -1.92 14.87 -12.75
C VAL A 121 -2.25 15.34 -11.33
N ASN A 122 -1.64 14.73 -10.32
CA ASN A 122 -1.87 15.11 -8.93
C ASN A 122 -1.44 16.56 -8.66
N ALA A 123 -0.30 16.98 -9.19
CA ALA A 123 0.21 18.34 -8.98
C ALA A 123 -0.68 19.40 -9.64
N ASN A 124 -1.13 19.16 -10.87
CA ASN A 124 -1.99 20.07 -11.61
C ASN A 124 -3.38 20.19 -10.97
N LEU A 125 -3.94 19.08 -10.50
CA LEU A 125 -5.21 19.11 -9.76
C LEU A 125 -5.07 19.87 -8.43
N ALA A 126 -3.97 19.68 -7.70
CA ALA A 126 -3.69 20.45 -6.49
C ALA A 126 -3.46 21.94 -6.78
N ALA A 127 -2.72 22.28 -7.83
CA ALA A 127 -2.48 23.65 -8.29
C ALA A 127 -3.78 24.34 -8.75
N ALA A 128 -4.71 23.57 -9.31
CA ALA A 128 -6.04 24.00 -9.72
C ALA A 128 -7.04 24.10 -8.55
N GLY A 129 -6.68 23.69 -7.33
CA GLY A 129 -7.64 23.64 -6.21
C GLY A 129 -8.75 22.60 -6.41
N LEU A 130 -8.49 21.55 -7.20
CA LEU A 130 -9.41 20.46 -7.49
C LEU A 130 -8.98 19.20 -6.71
N PRO A 131 -9.44 18.98 -5.47
CA PRO A 131 -8.99 17.83 -4.68
C PRO A 131 -9.42 16.51 -5.33
N LEU A 132 -8.57 15.48 -5.22
CA LEU A 132 -8.81 14.16 -5.81
C LEU A 132 -10.16 13.54 -5.39
N SER A 133 -10.67 13.89 -4.20
CA SER A 133 -11.99 13.45 -3.70
C SER A 133 -13.18 13.95 -4.52
N LEU A 134 -12.98 14.94 -5.40
CA LEU A 134 -13.99 15.33 -6.38
C LEU A 134 -14.23 14.27 -7.44
N PHE A 135 -13.27 13.37 -7.71
CA PHE A 135 -13.37 12.41 -8.81
C PHE A 135 -13.66 11.00 -8.31
N ASP A 136 -14.58 10.30 -8.99
CA ASP A 136 -14.85 8.88 -8.76
C ASP A 136 -13.73 7.99 -9.32
N ALA A 137 -12.98 8.49 -10.31
CA ALA A 137 -11.78 7.85 -10.85
C ALA A 137 -10.77 8.88 -11.38
N VAL A 138 -9.48 8.54 -11.34
CA VAL A 138 -8.41 9.32 -11.96
C VAL A 138 -7.49 8.36 -12.70
N VAL A 139 -7.39 8.54 -14.01
CA VAL A 139 -6.62 7.70 -14.94
C VAL A 139 -5.51 8.55 -15.57
N SER A 140 -4.26 8.10 -15.42
CA SER A 140 -3.04 8.77 -15.90
C SER A 140 -2.26 7.87 -16.87
N ALA A 141 -1.27 8.44 -17.55
CA ALA A 141 -0.48 7.76 -18.58
C ALA A 141 0.31 6.54 -18.10
N ASP A 142 0.73 6.51 -16.83
CA ASP A 142 1.67 5.51 -16.30
C ASP A 142 1.12 4.07 -16.36
N ALA A 143 -0.19 3.93 -16.57
CA ALA A 143 -0.87 2.64 -16.66
C ALA A 143 -1.01 2.11 -18.10
N PHE A 144 -0.55 2.83 -19.14
CA PHE A 144 -0.82 2.49 -20.53
C PHE A 144 0.42 2.56 -21.43
N GLU A 145 0.55 1.58 -22.33
CA GLU A 145 1.56 1.61 -23.40
C GLU A 145 1.13 2.54 -24.55
N ASN A 146 -0.16 2.54 -24.88
CA ASN A 146 -0.75 3.36 -25.93
C ASN A 146 -1.52 4.53 -25.31
N LEU A 147 -1.03 5.75 -25.52
CA LEU A 147 -1.69 7.00 -25.10
C LEU A 147 -2.62 7.51 -26.21
N LYS A 148 -3.38 8.58 -25.94
CA LYS A 148 -4.22 9.26 -26.94
C LYS A 148 -3.40 9.53 -28.22
N PRO A 149 -3.85 9.15 -29.43
CA PRO A 149 -5.24 8.90 -29.83
C PRO A 149 -5.79 7.48 -29.61
N ALA A 150 -5.03 6.58 -28.96
CA ALA A 150 -5.57 5.28 -28.59
C ALA A 150 -6.67 5.42 -27.52
N PRO A 151 -7.73 4.57 -27.53
CA PRO A 151 -8.89 4.70 -26.65
C PRO A 151 -8.63 4.22 -25.21
N ASP A 152 -7.48 3.61 -24.94
CA ASP A 152 -7.15 2.83 -23.73
C ASP A 152 -7.43 3.58 -22.42
N ILE A 153 -7.05 4.86 -22.33
CA ILE A 153 -7.25 5.71 -21.15
C ILE A 153 -8.75 5.88 -20.85
N PHE A 154 -9.56 6.17 -21.87
CA PHE A 154 -10.99 6.36 -21.70
C PHE A 154 -11.72 5.05 -21.42
N LEU A 155 -11.35 3.95 -22.09
CA LEU A 155 -11.90 2.62 -21.83
C LEU A 155 -11.63 2.18 -20.39
N SER A 156 -10.44 2.47 -19.86
CA SER A 156 -10.10 2.20 -18.46
C SER A 156 -10.92 3.05 -17.50
N ALA A 157 -11.07 4.35 -17.77
CA ALA A 157 -11.91 5.23 -16.95
C ALA A 157 -13.37 4.74 -16.89
N SER A 158 -13.96 4.39 -18.03
CA SER A 158 -15.31 3.79 -18.11
C SER A 158 -15.42 2.49 -17.30
N LYS A 159 -14.41 1.61 -17.40
CA LYS A 159 -14.36 0.35 -16.64
C LYS A 159 -14.27 0.57 -15.13
N ILE A 160 -13.44 1.52 -14.68
CA ILE A 160 -13.29 1.85 -13.24
C ILE A 160 -14.59 2.42 -12.68
N LEU A 161 -15.28 3.25 -13.47
CA LEU A 161 -16.56 3.84 -13.08
C LEU A 161 -17.74 2.84 -13.12
N ASP A 162 -17.54 1.67 -13.72
CA ASP A 162 -18.61 0.70 -14.02
C ASP A 162 -19.75 1.33 -14.85
N VAL A 163 -19.38 2.14 -15.86
CA VAL A 163 -20.32 2.82 -16.76
C VAL A 163 -20.04 2.41 -18.20
N PRO A 164 -21.04 1.93 -18.98
CA PRO A 164 -20.88 1.61 -20.39
C PRO A 164 -20.35 2.81 -21.21
N THR A 165 -19.46 2.55 -22.17
CA THR A 165 -18.81 3.62 -22.95
C THR A 165 -19.80 4.53 -23.70
N ASN A 166 -20.91 3.98 -24.17
CA ASN A 166 -21.97 4.75 -24.83
C ASN A 166 -22.75 5.69 -23.89
N GLU A 167 -22.65 5.52 -22.57
CA GLU A 167 -23.22 6.40 -21.54
C GLU A 167 -22.21 7.44 -21.01
N CYS A 168 -21.00 7.48 -21.57
CA CYS A 168 -19.93 8.41 -21.21
C CYS A 168 -19.88 9.62 -22.16
N ILE A 169 -19.67 10.81 -21.58
CA ILE A 169 -19.28 12.03 -22.30
C ILE A 169 -17.82 12.35 -21.95
N VAL A 170 -16.99 12.58 -22.95
CA VAL A 170 -15.61 13.07 -22.80
C VAL A 170 -15.60 14.60 -23.00
N ILE A 171 -14.83 15.33 -22.19
CA ILE A 171 -14.52 16.75 -22.41
C ILE A 171 -13.02 16.87 -22.69
N GLU A 172 -12.66 17.44 -23.83
CA GLU A 172 -11.30 17.39 -24.41
C GLU A 172 -10.97 18.66 -25.20
N ASP A 173 -9.71 19.03 -25.32
CA ASP A 173 -9.24 20.22 -26.04
C ASP A 173 -8.24 19.93 -27.18
N ALA A 174 -7.80 18.68 -27.31
CA ALA A 174 -6.81 18.24 -28.28
C ALA A 174 -7.36 17.25 -29.32
N LEU A 175 -6.84 17.33 -30.56
CA LEU A 175 -7.21 16.45 -31.67
C LEU A 175 -7.06 14.96 -31.32
N ALA A 176 -5.94 14.60 -30.69
CA ALA A 176 -5.65 13.22 -30.31
C ALA A 176 -6.67 12.69 -29.29
N GLY A 177 -7.12 13.51 -28.35
CA GLY A 177 -8.12 13.09 -27.37
C GLY A 177 -9.52 12.93 -27.97
N VAL A 178 -9.92 13.81 -28.89
CA VAL A 178 -11.21 13.66 -29.59
C VAL A 178 -11.22 12.35 -30.40
N GLN A 179 -10.12 12.03 -31.08
CA GLN A 179 -9.95 10.77 -31.80
C GLN A 179 -10.00 9.54 -30.87
N ALA A 180 -9.40 9.65 -29.68
CA ALA A 180 -9.44 8.59 -28.66
C ALA A 180 -10.87 8.38 -28.13
N ALA A 181 -11.63 9.44 -27.87
CA ALA A 181 -13.02 9.36 -27.42
C ALA A 181 -13.91 8.66 -28.46
N GLN A 182 -13.77 9.03 -29.74
CA GLN A 182 -14.47 8.36 -30.84
C GLN A 182 -14.10 6.89 -30.97
N SER A 183 -12.80 6.57 -30.88
CA SER A 183 -12.30 5.20 -30.95
C SER A 183 -12.80 4.34 -29.77
N ALA A 184 -13.09 4.98 -28.62
CA ALA A 184 -13.70 4.33 -27.45
C ALA A 184 -15.23 4.20 -27.56
N GLY A 185 -15.86 4.74 -28.62
CA GLY A 185 -17.31 4.77 -28.78
C GLY A 185 -18.00 5.73 -27.81
N MET A 186 -17.29 6.76 -27.34
CA MET A 186 -17.80 7.78 -26.43
C MET A 186 -18.16 9.06 -27.18
N ARG A 187 -19.15 9.79 -26.67
CA ARG A 187 -19.47 11.15 -27.15
C ARG A 187 -18.44 12.12 -26.60
N CYS A 188 -18.12 13.18 -27.35
CA CYS A 188 -17.07 14.13 -26.97
C CYS A 188 -17.55 15.58 -27.14
N ILE A 189 -17.41 16.39 -26.11
CA ILE A 189 -17.57 17.84 -26.17
C ILE A 189 -16.16 18.43 -26.20
N ALA A 190 -15.78 19.06 -27.31
CA ALA A 190 -14.47 19.66 -27.43
C ALA A 190 -14.47 21.13 -26.94
N VAL A 191 -13.35 21.60 -26.38
CA VAL A 191 -13.14 22.99 -26.00
C VAL A 191 -11.98 23.61 -26.77
N THR A 192 -12.08 24.89 -27.15
CA THR A 192 -11.07 25.56 -27.98
C THR A 192 -9.97 26.26 -27.16
N THR A 193 -9.64 25.73 -25.99
CA THR A 193 -8.62 26.30 -25.09
C THR A 193 -7.21 26.11 -25.64
N THR A 194 -6.96 25.00 -26.36
CA THR A 194 -5.64 24.68 -26.93
C THR A 194 -5.62 24.74 -28.46
N LEU A 195 -6.68 24.26 -29.13
CA LEU A 195 -6.78 24.27 -30.59
C LEU A 195 -7.95 25.12 -31.07
N GLU A 196 -7.78 25.75 -32.23
CA GLU A 196 -8.87 26.45 -32.92
C GLU A 196 -9.98 25.47 -33.33
N GLU A 197 -11.22 25.97 -33.35
CA GLU A 197 -12.42 25.19 -33.70
C GLU A 197 -12.25 24.40 -35.00
N LYS A 198 -11.67 25.01 -36.04
CA LYS A 198 -11.41 24.36 -37.34
C LYS A 198 -10.50 23.14 -37.25
N ALA A 199 -9.55 23.13 -36.32
CA ALA A 199 -8.65 21.99 -36.13
C ALA A 199 -9.36 20.84 -35.39
N LEU A 200 -10.22 21.16 -34.41
CA LEU A 200 -10.97 20.16 -33.64
C LEU A 200 -12.13 19.55 -34.44
N ASP A 201 -12.79 20.33 -35.28
CA ASP A 201 -13.91 19.87 -36.13
C ASP A 201 -13.50 18.73 -37.06
N ALA A 202 -12.24 18.72 -37.51
CA ALA A 202 -11.68 17.64 -38.32
C ALA A 202 -11.67 16.26 -37.63
N ALA A 203 -11.68 16.22 -36.29
CA ALA A 203 -11.82 14.99 -35.51
C ALA A 203 -13.27 14.66 -35.14
N GLY A 204 -14.27 15.43 -35.56
CA GLY A 204 -15.70 15.11 -35.38
C GLY A 204 -16.20 15.00 -33.93
N PRO A 205 -15.95 15.99 -33.04
CA PRO A 205 -16.60 16.02 -31.73
C PRO A 205 -18.12 16.16 -31.88
N SER A 206 -18.87 15.82 -30.83
CA SER A 206 -20.33 16.01 -30.79
C SER A 206 -20.70 17.49 -30.81
N PHE A 207 -20.00 18.32 -30.04
CA PHE A 207 -20.11 19.79 -30.04
C PHE A 207 -18.77 20.43 -29.69
N ILE A 208 -18.64 21.72 -30.01
CA ILE A 208 -17.50 22.56 -29.62
C ILE A 208 -18.01 23.72 -28.75
N ARG A 209 -17.28 24.04 -27.68
CA ARG A 209 -17.46 25.22 -26.82
C ARG A 209 -16.14 25.97 -26.71
N LYS A 210 -16.14 27.25 -26.31
CA LYS A 210 -14.87 27.98 -26.23
C LYS A 210 -14.00 27.51 -25.07
N ASN A 211 -14.62 27.17 -23.95
CA ASN A 211 -13.96 26.73 -22.73
C ASN A 211 -14.94 25.92 -21.88
N ILE A 212 -14.42 25.27 -20.82
CA ILE A 212 -15.21 24.42 -19.92
C ILE A 212 -16.35 25.17 -19.21
N GLY A 213 -16.20 26.47 -18.93
CA GLY A 213 -17.23 27.29 -18.30
C GLY A 213 -18.44 27.60 -19.19
N GLU A 214 -18.32 27.37 -20.51
CA GLU A 214 -19.44 27.47 -21.47
C GLU A 214 -20.16 26.13 -21.68
N ILE A 215 -19.72 25.05 -21.03
CA ILE A 215 -20.41 23.76 -21.06
C ILE A 215 -21.48 23.76 -19.96
N SER A 216 -22.74 23.57 -20.36
CA SER A 216 -23.87 23.42 -19.45
C SER A 216 -24.18 21.95 -19.15
N LEU A 217 -24.94 21.69 -18.08
CA LEU A 217 -25.50 20.36 -17.84
C LEU A 217 -26.44 19.90 -18.97
N ASP A 218 -27.10 20.82 -19.67
CA ASP A 218 -27.96 20.48 -20.81
C ASP A 218 -27.11 19.98 -22.00
N ASP A 219 -25.98 20.62 -22.26
CA ASP A 219 -25.01 20.15 -23.26
C ASP A 219 -24.57 18.70 -22.99
N ILE A 220 -24.36 18.37 -21.71
CA ILE A 220 -23.98 17.02 -21.28
C ILE A 220 -25.16 16.05 -21.39
N LEU A 221 -26.34 16.40 -20.89
CA LEU A 221 -27.47 15.47 -20.72
C LEU A 221 -28.35 15.31 -21.95
N THR A 222 -28.43 16.31 -22.81
CA THR A 222 -29.35 16.34 -23.96
C THR A 222 -28.67 16.72 -25.28
N GLY A 223 -27.42 17.18 -25.23
CA GLY A 223 -26.66 17.64 -26.40
C GLY A 223 -26.90 19.11 -26.74
N GLY A 224 -27.56 19.87 -25.87
CA GLY A 224 -27.78 21.30 -26.05
C GLY A 224 -28.84 21.61 -27.12
N SER A 225 -29.79 22.47 -26.77
CA SER A 225 -30.76 23.01 -27.75
C SER A 225 -30.18 24.20 -28.52
N ALA A 226 -30.18 24.15 -29.84
CA ALA A 226 -29.84 25.31 -30.67
C ALA A 226 -30.99 26.34 -30.64
N SER A 227 -31.01 27.25 -29.65
CA SER A 227 -31.59 28.60 -29.80
C SER A 227 -31.48 29.46 -28.54
N ASP A 228 -30.93 30.68 -28.70
CA ASP A 228 -31.19 31.84 -27.85
C ASP A 228 -32.70 32.10 -27.65
N LYS A 229 -33.15 32.25 -26.39
CA LYS A 229 -33.97 33.39 -25.90
C LYS A 229 -34.46 33.18 -24.45
N GLU A 230 -34.60 34.33 -23.81
CA GLU A 230 -34.81 34.66 -22.39
C GLU A 230 -36.23 34.31 -21.81
N PRO A 231 -36.60 34.66 -20.56
CA PRO A 231 -37.02 33.72 -19.50
C PRO A 231 -38.50 33.86 -19.05
N LEU A 232 -39.03 32.93 -18.23
CA LEU A 232 -39.87 33.23 -17.03
C LEU A 232 -40.42 31.97 -16.31
N SER A 233 -40.41 32.06 -14.98
CA SER A 233 -41.38 31.58 -13.96
C SER A 233 -42.11 30.24 -14.12
N SER A 234 -42.10 29.41 -13.07
CA SER A 234 -43.12 29.43 -12.00
C SER A 234 -42.91 28.28 -11.01
N GLN A 235 -43.30 28.53 -9.76
CA GLN A 235 -43.40 27.57 -8.65
C GLN A 235 -44.22 26.33 -9.03
N GLU A 236 -43.88 25.16 -8.48
CA GLU A 236 -44.86 24.31 -7.79
C GLU A 236 -44.20 23.24 -6.90
N SER A 237 -44.87 23.01 -5.79
CA SER A 237 -44.57 22.11 -4.66
C SER A 237 -45.30 20.77 -4.77
N PHE A 238 -44.95 19.83 -3.89
CA PHE A 238 -45.54 18.49 -3.61
C PHE A 238 -45.04 17.36 -4.52
N SER A 239 -44.83 16.11 -4.08
CA SER A 239 -44.99 15.42 -2.79
C SER A 239 -44.11 14.16 -2.82
N VAL A 240 -43.63 13.71 -1.66
CA VAL A 240 -42.93 12.42 -1.51
C VAL A 240 -43.95 11.29 -1.66
N SER A 241 -43.81 10.48 -2.70
CA SER A 241 -44.42 9.15 -2.78
C SER A 241 -43.35 8.11 -3.08
N ASP A 242 -43.28 7.09 -2.23
CA ASP A 242 -42.36 5.96 -2.27
C ASP A 242 -42.20 5.36 -3.68
N ALA A 243 -41.00 5.50 -4.25
CA ALA A 243 -40.65 4.88 -5.52
C ALA A 243 -40.02 3.51 -5.29
N VAL A 244 -40.77 2.49 -5.72
CA VAL A 244 -40.36 1.09 -5.87
C VAL A 244 -39.28 0.99 -6.96
N PHE A 245 -38.15 0.33 -6.69
CA PHE A 245 -37.12 0.01 -7.68
C PHE A 245 -37.33 -1.38 -8.29
N SER A 246 -37.13 -1.49 -9.61
CA SER A 246 -37.18 -2.73 -10.39
C SER A 246 -35.81 -3.04 -10.96
N VAL A 247 -35.31 -4.26 -10.71
CA VAL A 247 -34.19 -4.86 -11.46
C VAL A 247 -34.55 -6.32 -11.74
N GLY A 248 -34.55 -6.73 -13.02
CA GLY A 248 -34.57 -8.14 -13.40
C GLY A 248 -35.93 -8.87 -13.41
N GLY A 249 -37.04 -8.15 -13.55
CA GLY A 249 -38.34 -8.79 -13.88
C GLY A 249 -39.05 -9.52 -12.74
N THR A 250 -38.59 -9.40 -11.49
CA THR A 250 -39.32 -9.89 -10.31
C THR A 250 -39.63 -8.72 -9.38
N GLN A 251 -40.92 -8.47 -9.12
CA GLN A 251 -41.37 -7.48 -8.13
C GLN A 251 -41.26 -8.09 -6.74
N GLY A 252 -40.44 -7.48 -5.88
CA GLY A 252 -40.32 -7.85 -4.47
C GLY A 252 -39.98 -6.64 -3.62
N THR A 253 -40.49 -6.63 -2.39
CA THR A 253 -40.23 -5.58 -1.40
C THR A 253 -38.74 -5.56 -0.99
N ARG A 254 -38.23 -4.43 -0.47
CA ARG A 254 -36.83 -4.28 -0.02
C ARG A 254 -36.39 -5.39 0.97
N SER A 255 -37.33 -5.89 1.76
CA SER A 255 -37.14 -7.03 2.68
C SER A 255 -36.94 -8.37 1.96
N GLU A 256 -37.59 -8.59 0.81
CA GLU A 256 -37.42 -9.80 0.00
C GLU A 256 -36.08 -9.80 -0.73
N ILE A 257 -35.63 -8.66 -1.26
CA ILE A 257 -34.31 -8.52 -1.88
C ILE A 257 -33.20 -8.84 -0.89
N ILE A 258 -33.30 -8.33 0.35
CA ILE A 258 -32.35 -8.66 1.42
C ILE A 258 -32.41 -10.16 1.76
N ARG A 259 -33.60 -10.76 1.80
CA ARG A 259 -33.79 -12.18 2.12
C ARG A 259 -33.25 -13.11 1.02
N TYR A 260 -33.46 -12.76 -0.26
CA TYR A 260 -32.93 -13.51 -1.41
C TYR A 260 -31.42 -13.29 -1.60
N GLY A 261 -30.90 -12.08 -1.34
CA GLY A 261 -29.45 -11.83 -1.31
C GLY A 261 -28.75 -12.63 -0.19
N SER A 262 -29.35 -12.67 1.00
CA SER A 262 -28.87 -13.51 2.12
C SER A 262 -28.94 -15.00 1.78
N LEU A 263 -30.00 -15.44 1.08
CA LEU A 263 -30.15 -16.82 0.64
C LEU A 263 -29.14 -17.17 -0.46
N ALA A 264 -28.86 -16.26 -1.39
CA ALA A 264 -27.83 -16.44 -2.42
C ALA A 264 -26.43 -16.53 -1.80
N VAL A 265 -26.11 -15.70 -0.80
CA VAL A 265 -24.88 -15.81 -0.02
C VAL A 265 -24.83 -17.15 0.72
N ALA A 266 -25.92 -17.56 1.38
CA ALA A 266 -25.99 -18.84 2.08
C ALA A 266 -25.82 -20.04 1.13
N ILE A 267 -26.42 -20.00 -0.06
CA ILE A 267 -26.27 -21.02 -1.10
C ILE A 267 -24.83 -21.01 -1.64
N SER A 268 -24.24 -19.84 -1.88
CA SER A 268 -22.83 -19.72 -2.29
C SER A 268 -21.87 -20.23 -1.23
N CYS A 269 -22.09 -19.94 0.06
CA CYS A 269 -21.34 -20.50 1.17
C CYS A 269 -21.54 -22.02 1.27
N LEU A 270 -22.75 -22.53 1.05
CA LEU A 270 -23.04 -23.96 1.05
C LEU A 270 -22.37 -24.66 -0.13
N LEU A 271 -22.43 -24.09 -1.33
CA LEU A 271 -21.74 -24.58 -2.53
C LEU A 271 -20.22 -24.55 -2.34
N PHE A 272 -19.68 -23.48 -1.77
CA PHE A 272 -18.26 -23.39 -1.39
C PHE A 272 -17.90 -24.48 -0.37
N THR A 273 -18.72 -24.69 0.66
CA THR A 273 -18.50 -25.72 1.68
C THR A 273 -18.57 -27.13 1.07
N ILE A 274 -19.51 -27.38 0.17
CA ILE A 274 -19.66 -28.67 -0.53
C ILE A 274 -18.48 -28.89 -1.49
N ALA A 275 -18.12 -27.89 -2.29
CA ALA A 275 -16.99 -27.94 -3.23
C ALA A 275 -15.65 -28.14 -2.50
N ASN A 276 -15.51 -27.54 -1.32
CA ASN A 276 -14.32 -27.64 -0.47
C ASN A 276 -14.41 -28.71 0.63
N LYS A 277 -15.50 -29.52 0.69
CA LYS A 277 -15.74 -30.50 1.76
C LYS A 277 -14.59 -31.51 1.92
N LYS A 278 -14.01 -31.94 0.80
CA LYS A 278 -12.82 -32.80 0.80
C LYS A 278 -11.52 -32.08 1.16
N ALA A 279 -11.43 -30.76 1.00
CA ALA A 279 -10.28 -30.01 1.52
C ALA A 279 -10.42 -29.80 3.04
N MET A 280 -11.65 -29.51 3.50
CA MET A 280 -11.98 -29.35 4.92
C MET A 280 -11.78 -30.63 5.74
N GLN A 281 -11.83 -31.83 5.13
CA GLN A 281 -11.50 -33.09 5.82
C GLN A 281 -10.05 -33.16 6.30
N TYR A 282 -9.17 -32.30 5.76
CA TYR A 282 -7.77 -32.19 6.15
C TYR A 282 -7.50 -31.00 7.10
N ALA A 283 -8.52 -30.19 7.41
CA ALA A 283 -8.39 -29.14 8.42
C ALA A 283 -8.42 -29.78 9.81
N SER A 284 -7.55 -29.33 10.71
CA SER A 284 -7.55 -29.88 12.07
C SER A 284 -8.89 -29.58 12.76
N PRO A 285 -9.39 -30.46 13.66
CA PRO A 285 -10.61 -30.22 14.42
C PRO A 285 -10.59 -28.88 15.16
N LYS A 286 -9.41 -28.45 15.62
CA LYS A 286 -9.19 -27.15 16.27
C LYS A 286 -9.26 -25.97 15.30
N ALA A 287 -8.78 -26.13 14.07
CA ALA A 287 -8.93 -25.11 13.02
C ALA A 287 -10.40 -24.93 12.64
N ILE A 288 -11.14 -26.03 12.48
CA ILE A 288 -12.58 -26.02 12.24
C ILE A 288 -13.30 -25.34 13.41
N TRP A 289 -12.97 -25.71 14.65
CA TRP A 289 -13.52 -25.08 15.84
C TRP A 289 -13.28 -23.57 15.86
N ASN A 290 -12.04 -23.12 15.64
CA ASN A 290 -11.69 -21.71 15.63
C ASN A 290 -12.43 -20.92 14.55
N ILE A 291 -12.67 -21.52 13.37
CA ILE A 291 -13.42 -20.90 12.29
C ILE A 291 -14.88 -20.65 12.69
N PHE A 292 -15.51 -21.59 13.39
CA PHE A 292 -16.94 -21.48 13.73
C PHE A 292 -17.20 -20.80 15.08
N PHE A 293 -16.26 -20.88 16.02
CA PHE A 293 -16.48 -20.53 17.43
C PHE A 293 -15.40 -19.61 18.01
N GLY A 294 -14.38 -19.22 17.24
CA GLY A 294 -13.27 -18.40 17.70
C GLY A 294 -12.27 -19.17 18.58
N PRO A 295 -11.21 -18.49 19.08
CA PRO A 295 -10.08 -19.11 19.80
C PRO A 295 -10.40 -19.61 21.23
N GLY A 296 -11.69 -19.72 21.61
CA GLY A 296 -12.10 -20.21 22.92
C GLY A 296 -11.78 -21.70 23.13
N SER A 297 -11.66 -22.12 24.39
CA SER A 297 -11.40 -23.51 24.75
C SER A 297 -12.54 -24.42 24.25
N PRO A 298 -12.26 -25.40 23.36
CA PRO A 298 -13.28 -26.33 22.91
C PRO A 298 -13.81 -27.16 24.11
N PRO A 299 -15.09 -27.56 24.11
CA PRO A 299 -15.71 -28.35 25.18
C PRO A 299 -15.05 -29.72 25.42
N LEU A 300 -14.24 -30.19 24.47
CA LEU A 300 -13.50 -31.44 24.51
C LEU A 300 -12.01 -31.16 24.31
N GLU A 301 -11.14 -31.85 25.05
CA GLU A 301 -9.72 -31.98 24.72
C GLU A 301 -9.59 -32.64 23.33
N LEU A 302 -9.44 -31.82 22.29
CA LEU A 302 -9.14 -32.28 20.95
C LEU A 302 -7.72 -32.85 20.99
N LYS A 303 -7.59 -34.15 20.72
CA LYS A 303 -6.31 -34.86 20.68
C LYS A 303 -5.37 -34.14 19.72
N GLU A 304 -4.23 -33.65 20.20
CA GLU A 304 -3.24 -33.02 19.32
C GLU A 304 -2.67 -34.08 18.36
N GLU A 305 -2.87 -33.87 17.07
CA GLU A 305 -2.29 -34.71 16.02
C GLU A 305 -0.77 -34.62 16.07
N SER A 306 -0.09 -35.75 15.90
CA SER A 306 1.36 -35.74 15.80
C SER A 306 1.79 -35.01 14.53
N ARG A 307 2.98 -34.40 14.56
CA ARG A 307 3.54 -33.68 13.40
C ARG A 307 3.58 -34.56 12.14
N ASN A 308 3.95 -35.83 12.28
CA ASN A 308 4.03 -36.77 11.16
C ASN A 308 2.66 -37.05 10.54
N GLU A 309 1.60 -37.17 11.36
CA GLU A 309 0.23 -37.32 10.86
C GLU A 309 -0.21 -36.09 10.08
N ARG A 310 0.06 -34.88 10.59
CA ARG A 310 -0.26 -33.62 9.89
C ARG A 310 0.47 -33.49 8.55
N ILE A 311 1.78 -33.76 8.51
CA ILE A 311 2.55 -33.76 7.26
C ILE A 311 1.94 -34.77 6.26
N GLN A 312 1.58 -35.96 6.72
CA GLN A 312 0.98 -36.97 5.84
C GLN A 312 -0.42 -36.56 5.34
N MET A 313 -1.21 -35.85 6.16
CA MET A 313 -2.47 -35.26 5.73
C MET A 313 -2.28 -34.21 4.63
N PHE A 314 -1.30 -33.31 4.77
CA PHE A 314 -0.99 -32.33 3.73
C PHE A 314 -0.47 -32.97 2.43
N ILE A 315 0.33 -34.04 2.52
CA ILE A 315 0.75 -34.82 1.35
C ILE A 315 -0.48 -35.42 0.63
N ASN A 316 -1.44 -35.96 1.38
CA ASN A 316 -2.66 -36.52 0.80
C ASN A 316 -3.52 -35.41 0.15
N TYR A 317 -3.63 -34.25 0.81
CA TYR A 317 -4.30 -33.08 0.25
C TYR A 317 -3.70 -32.62 -1.08
N MET A 318 -2.37 -32.48 -1.16
CA MET A 318 -1.68 -32.09 -2.40
C MET A 318 -1.86 -33.15 -3.50
N SER A 319 -1.87 -34.44 -3.12
CA SER A 319 -2.19 -35.54 -4.03
C SER A 319 -3.57 -35.40 -4.66
N ASP A 320 -4.57 -35.06 -3.84
CA ASP A 320 -5.93 -34.83 -4.30
C ASP A 320 -6.06 -33.55 -5.13
N LEU A 321 -5.36 -32.48 -4.74
CA LEU A 321 -5.35 -31.20 -5.46
C LEU A 321 -4.79 -31.38 -6.88
N ASP A 322 -3.63 -32.02 -7.01
CA ASP A 322 -3.00 -32.31 -8.30
C ASP A 322 -3.85 -33.24 -9.17
N LYS A 323 -4.51 -34.25 -8.57
CA LYS A 323 -5.42 -35.16 -9.31
C LYS A 323 -6.63 -34.44 -9.90
N ARG A 324 -7.16 -33.43 -9.20
CA ARG A 324 -8.31 -32.65 -9.69
C ARG A 324 -7.91 -31.69 -10.80
N GLY A 325 -6.68 -31.18 -10.78
CA GLY A 325 -6.20 -30.21 -11.77
C GLY A 325 -6.92 -28.85 -11.70
N THR A 326 -7.58 -28.55 -10.58
CA THR A 326 -8.37 -27.31 -10.38
C THR A 326 -7.61 -26.23 -9.61
N ALA A 327 -6.31 -26.43 -9.35
CA ALA A 327 -5.52 -25.45 -8.60
C ALA A 327 -5.34 -24.17 -9.42
N THR A 328 -5.65 -23.03 -8.81
CA THR A 328 -5.43 -21.70 -9.40
C THR A 328 -3.93 -21.49 -9.62
N ASN A 329 -3.55 -20.99 -10.80
CA ASN A 329 -2.17 -20.60 -11.06
C ASN A 329 -1.97 -19.14 -10.66
N VAL A 330 -0.82 -18.85 -10.05
CA VAL A 330 -0.44 -17.47 -9.74
C VAL A 330 -0.13 -16.72 -11.04
N PRO A 331 -0.63 -15.47 -11.20
CA PRO A 331 -0.26 -14.63 -12.35
C PRO A 331 1.27 -14.37 -12.35
N GLU A 332 1.83 -14.03 -13.52
CA GLU A 332 3.25 -13.61 -13.54
C GLU A 332 3.46 -12.34 -12.72
N PHE A 333 4.66 -12.17 -12.16
CA PHE A 333 5.05 -10.85 -11.63
C PHE A 333 5.09 -9.84 -12.79
N PRO A 334 4.36 -8.71 -12.70
CA PRO A 334 4.45 -7.65 -13.69
C PRO A 334 5.90 -7.18 -13.88
N SER A 335 6.31 -6.98 -15.13
CA SER A 335 7.68 -6.57 -15.48
C SER A 335 8.08 -5.20 -14.93
N LYS A 336 7.09 -4.35 -14.63
CA LYS A 336 7.27 -3.00 -14.07
C LYS A 336 7.57 -2.99 -12.56
N PHE A 337 7.48 -4.13 -11.88
CA PHE A 337 7.68 -4.16 -10.44
C PHE A 337 9.15 -3.99 -10.10
N ASP A 338 9.41 -3.13 -9.12
CA ASP A 338 10.73 -3.01 -8.52
C ASP A 338 11.02 -4.21 -7.62
N TRP A 339 12.27 -4.62 -7.62
CA TRP A 339 12.77 -5.77 -6.84
C TRP A 339 13.90 -5.36 -5.91
N PHE A 340 13.89 -5.96 -4.73
CA PHE A 340 14.92 -5.84 -3.71
C PHE A 340 15.45 -7.22 -3.36
N ASN A 341 16.71 -7.30 -2.94
CA ASN A 341 17.41 -8.55 -2.64
C ASN A 341 17.53 -9.54 -3.83
N ALA A 342 17.08 -9.17 -5.03
CA ALA A 342 17.19 -9.96 -6.25
C ALA A 342 17.06 -9.06 -7.48
N SER A 343 17.51 -9.56 -8.64
CA SER A 343 17.03 -9.03 -9.93
C SER A 343 15.57 -9.48 -10.16
N PRO A 344 14.83 -8.85 -11.09
CA PRO A 344 13.45 -9.25 -11.36
C PRO A 344 13.31 -10.76 -11.62
N LEU A 345 12.51 -11.42 -10.79
CA LEU A 345 12.25 -12.85 -10.89
C LEU A 345 10.97 -13.11 -11.67
N HIS A 346 10.95 -14.20 -12.45
CA HIS A 346 9.76 -14.70 -13.12
C HIS A 346 9.33 -16.04 -12.51
N LEU A 347 8.06 -16.17 -12.13
CA LEU A 347 7.47 -17.36 -11.53
C LEU A 347 7.68 -18.61 -12.38
N ARG A 348 7.44 -18.48 -13.70
CA ARG A 348 7.47 -19.63 -14.62
C ARG A 348 8.88 -19.99 -15.12
N ARG A 349 9.89 -19.17 -14.84
CA ARG A 349 11.27 -19.37 -15.31
C ARG A 349 12.23 -19.58 -14.15
N ASP A 350 12.29 -18.61 -13.24
CA ASP A 350 13.31 -18.54 -12.18
C ASP A 350 12.85 -19.28 -10.92
N LEU A 351 11.55 -19.35 -10.68
CA LEU A 351 10.93 -20.07 -9.55
C LEU A 351 10.35 -21.45 -9.93
N LYS A 352 10.45 -21.83 -11.21
CA LYS A 352 9.99 -23.12 -11.70
C LYS A 352 10.74 -24.27 -11.00
N GLY A 353 10.00 -25.30 -10.61
CA GLY A 353 10.57 -26.44 -9.87
C GLY A 353 10.80 -26.18 -8.39
N LYS A 354 10.34 -25.05 -7.83
CA LYS A 354 10.49 -24.74 -6.40
C LYS A 354 9.15 -24.74 -5.69
N VAL A 355 9.19 -25.08 -4.40
CA VAL A 355 8.12 -24.71 -3.48
C VAL A 355 8.39 -23.27 -3.07
N VAL A 356 7.44 -22.36 -3.27
CA VAL A 356 7.65 -20.94 -2.94
C VAL A 356 6.59 -20.48 -1.96
N LEU A 357 7.01 -19.71 -0.96
CA LEU A 357 6.13 -19.04 -0.01
C LEU A 357 6.09 -17.55 -0.38
N LEU A 358 4.95 -17.08 -0.88
CA LEU A 358 4.70 -15.65 -1.04
C LEU A 358 4.24 -15.09 0.30
N ASP A 359 4.95 -14.10 0.82
CA ASP A 359 4.58 -13.36 2.03
C ASP A 359 3.98 -12.01 1.63
N PHE A 360 2.66 -11.85 1.74
CA PHE A 360 2.00 -10.57 1.51
C PHE A 360 2.09 -9.71 2.77
N TRP A 361 2.94 -8.68 2.71
CA TRP A 361 3.33 -7.88 3.87
C TRP A 361 3.34 -6.38 3.55
N THR A 362 3.38 -5.56 4.59
CA THR A 362 3.62 -4.11 4.50
C THR A 362 4.43 -3.68 5.73
N TYR A 363 5.39 -2.77 5.55
CA TYR A 363 6.38 -2.52 6.60
C TYR A 363 5.84 -1.70 7.80
N CYS A 364 4.68 -1.06 7.67
CA CYS A 364 4.02 -0.36 8.78
C CYS A 364 3.26 -1.31 9.74
N CYS A 365 3.02 -2.56 9.33
CA CYS A 365 2.14 -3.47 10.06
C CYS A 365 2.92 -4.25 11.11
N ILE A 366 2.56 -4.09 12.39
CA ILE A 366 3.20 -4.80 13.49
C ILE A 366 3.07 -6.33 13.38
N ASN A 367 1.93 -6.82 12.86
CA ASN A 367 1.70 -8.24 12.64
C ASN A 367 2.64 -8.81 11.55
N CYS A 368 2.94 -8.02 10.52
CA CYS A 368 3.95 -8.39 9.51
C CYS A 368 5.35 -8.44 10.12
N MET A 369 5.66 -7.51 11.03
CA MET A 369 6.95 -7.51 11.70
C MET A 369 7.18 -8.74 12.57
N HIS A 370 6.13 -9.18 13.27
CA HIS A 370 6.19 -10.36 14.14
C HIS A 370 6.45 -11.68 13.40
N VAL A 371 6.21 -11.76 12.09
CA VAL A 371 6.40 -13.00 11.32
C VAL A 371 7.77 -13.09 10.64
N LEU A 372 8.56 -12.02 10.60
CA LEU A 372 9.90 -12.08 9.99
C LEU A 372 10.81 -13.13 10.65
N PRO A 373 10.85 -13.32 11.99
CA PRO A 373 11.62 -14.40 12.60
C PRO A 373 11.09 -15.80 12.24
N ASP A 374 9.78 -15.93 11.98
CA ASP A 374 9.19 -17.19 11.53
C ASP A 374 9.61 -17.52 10.08
N LEU A 375 9.70 -16.51 9.22
CA LEU A 375 10.19 -16.64 7.84
C LEU A 375 11.68 -16.98 7.81
N GLU A 376 12.51 -16.27 8.60
CA GLU A 376 13.93 -16.56 8.73
C GLU A 376 14.18 -17.99 9.21
N PHE A 377 13.38 -18.50 10.16
CA PHE A 377 13.43 -19.89 10.59
C PHE A 377 13.21 -20.86 9.42
N LEU A 378 12.19 -20.61 8.58
CA LEU A 378 11.89 -21.47 7.42
C LEU A 378 12.99 -21.40 6.36
N GLU A 379 13.49 -20.19 6.06
CA GLU A 379 14.61 -19.99 5.14
C GLU A 379 15.84 -20.76 5.59
N ASN A 380 16.22 -20.67 6.87
CA ASN A 380 17.36 -21.37 7.43
C ASN A 380 17.18 -22.88 7.45
N LYS A 381 15.99 -23.36 7.85
CA LYS A 381 15.68 -24.80 7.91
C LYS A 381 15.71 -25.45 6.53
N TYR A 382 15.24 -24.76 5.50
CA TYR A 382 15.08 -25.28 4.15
C TYR A 382 16.10 -24.74 3.13
N LYS A 383 17.19 -24.09 3.56
CA LYS A 383 18.20 -23.47 2.70
C LYS A 383 18.80 -24.38 1.61
N ASP A 384 18.94 -25.68 1.92
CA ASP A 384 19.50 -26.69 1.00
C ASP A 384 18.40 -27.46 0.23
N LYS A 385 17.15 -27.00 0.32
CA LYS A 385 15.99 -27.55 -0.36
C LYS A 385 15.54 -26.60 -1.48
N PRO A 386 14.77 -27.10 -2.46
CA PRO A 386 14.17 -26.28 -3.52
C PRO A 386 12.98 -25.48 -2.98
N PHE A 387 13.25 -24.64 -1.97
CA PHE A 387 12.32 -23.78 -1.27
C PHE A 387 12.77 -22.33 -1.39
N ALA A 388 11.82 -21.39 -1.47
CA ALA A 388 12.12 -19.96 -1.45
C ALA A 388 11.00 -19.17 -0.79
N VAL A 389 11.35 -18.06 -0.17
CA VAL A 389 10.40 -17.03 0.28
C VAL A 389 10.50 -15.85 -0.69
N VAL A 390 9.36 -15.25 -1.02
CA VAL A 390 9.30 -13.98 -1.76
C VAL A 390 8.35 -13.05 -1.02
N GLY A 391 8.86 -11.93 -0.52
CA GLY A 391 8.06 -10.89 0.12
C GLY A 391 7.34 -10.07 -0.94
N VAL A 392 6.02 -10.19 -1.02
CA VAL A 392 5.15 -9.38 -1.88
C VAL A 392 4.70 -8.17 -1.08
N HIS A 393 5.48 -7.09 -1.15
CA HIS A 393 5.20 -5.86 -0.41
C HIS A 393 3.96 -5.17 -1.03
N SER A 394 2.84 -5.24 -0.31
CA SER A 394 1.54 -4.68 -0.73
C SER A 394 1.20 -3.51 0.17
N ALA A 395 1.41 -2.28 -0.34
CA ALA A 395 1.41 -1.05 0.44
C ALA A 395 0.04 -0.72 1.06
N LYS A 396 -0.03 -0.53 2.40
CA LYS A 396 -1.26 -0.05 3.06
C LYS A 396 -1.46 1.47 2.91
N PHE A 397 -0.37 2.23 2.90
CA PHE A 397 -0.35 3.68 2.73
C PHE A 397 0.42 4.11 1.48
N ASP A 398 0.12 5.29 0.92
CA ASP A 398 0.77 5.78 -0.30
C ASP A 398 2.29 5.92 -0.18
N ASN A 399 2.81 6.31 0.99
CA ASN A 399 4.25 6.36 1.23
C ASN A 399 4.91 4.98 1.10
N GLU A 400 4.20 3.90 1.40
CA GLU A 400 4.76 2.55 1.32
C GLU A 400 4.85 2.03 -0.11
N LYS A 401 4.37 2.79 -1.11
CA LYS A 401 4.58 2.50 -2.54
C LYS A 401 5.97 2.93 -3.01
N ASP A 402 6.62 3.84 -2.29
CA ASP A 402 7.93 4.36 -2.63
C ASP A 402 9.04 3.30 -2.44
N SER A 403 9.80 3.06 -3.50
CA SER A 403 10.81 2.00 -3.52
C SER A 403 12.00 2.29 -2.60
N GLU A 404 12.34 3.56 -2.32
CA GLU A 404 13.38 3.89 -1.33
C GLU A 404 12.89 3.61 0.10
N ALA A 405 11.63 3.91 0.41
CA ALA A 405 11.02 3.58 1.69
C ALA A 405 11.00 2.07 1.93
N ILE A 406 10.62 1.28 0.93
CA ILE A 406 10.66 -0.20 1.01
C ILE A 406 12.09 -0.69 1.18
N ARG A 407 13.07 -0.16 0.41
CA ARG A 407 14.48 -0.53 0.58
C ARG A 407 14.99 -0.26 1.99
N ASN A 408 14.65 0.89 2.54
CA ASN A 408 14.99 1.24 3.92
C ASN A 408 14.31 0.31 4.92
N ALA A 409 13.08 -0.15 4.68
CA ALA A 409 12.42 -1.14 5.52
C ALA A 409 13.09 -2.52 5.44
N VAL A 410 13.45 -2.99 4.23
CA VAL A 410 14.21 -4.23 4.01
C VAL A 410 15.52 -4.22 4.80
N LEU A 411 16.27 -3.12 4.70
CA LEU A 411 17.52 -2.92 5.45
C LEU A 411 17.28 -2.82 6.96
N ARG A 412 16.26 -2.06 7.37
CA ARG A 412 15.90 -1.86 8.77
C ARG A 412 15.60 -3.20 9.41
N TYR A 413 14.75 -4.02 8.80
CA TYR A 413 14.28 -5.25 9.42
C TYR A 413 15.13 -6.48 9.09
N GLY A 414 16.23 -6.31 8.35
CA GLY A 414 17.16 -7.39 8.05
C GLY A 414 16.58 -8.46 7.12
N VAL A 415 15.60 -8.10 6.28
CA VAL A 415 14.98 -9.04 5.34
C VAL A 415 16.02 -9.49 4.31
N THR A 416 16.21 -10.81 4.16
CA THR A 416 17.20 -11.40 3.25
C THR A 416 16.62 -12.09 2.03
N HIS A 417 15.35 -12.48 2.04
CA HIS A 417 14.69 -13.03 0.86
C HIS A 417 14.40 -11.94 -0.18
N PRO A 418 14.19 -12.33 -1.47
CA PRO A 418 13.69 -11.43 -2.50
C PRO A 418 12.39 -10.73 -2.07
N VAL A 419 12.30 -9.42 -2.33
CA VAL A 419 11.10 -8.62 -2.10
C VAL A 419 10.70 -7.93 -3.40
N VAL A 420 9.41 -7.91 -3.69
CA VAL A 420 8.83 -7.24 -4.86
C VAL A 420 7.86 -6.15 -4.41
N ASN A 421 7.91 -4.98 -5.05
CA ASN A 421 7.00 -3.87 -4.80
C ASN A 421 5.67 -4.07 -5.55
N ASP A 422 4.66 -4.62 -4.87
CA ASP A 422 3.26 -4.68 -5.33
C ASP A 422 2.47 -3.50 -4.74
N GLY A 423 3.00 -2.27 -4.86
CA GLY A 423 2.43 -1.06 -4.24
C GLY A 423 1.00 -0.74 -4.68
N ASP A 424 0.60 -1.19 -5.88
CA ASP A 424 -0.77 -1.07 -6.40
C ASP A 424 -1.67 -2.25 -6.00
N MET A 425 -1.20 -3.20 -5.20
CA MET A 425 -1.94 -4.40 -4.75
C MET A 425 -2.49 -5.26 -5.89
N TYR A 426 -1.77 -5.40 -7.00
CA TYR A 426 -2.19 -6.22 -8.14
C TYR A 426 -2.20 -7.72 -7.78
N LEU A 427 -1.08 -8.29 -7.33
CA LEU A 427 -1.05 -9.71 -6.94
C LEU A 427 -1.97 -9.97 -5.74
N TRP A 428 -2.02 -9.02 -4.80
CA TRP A 428 -2.92 -9.05 -3.67
C TRP A 428 -4.38 -9.29 -4.10
N ARG A 429 -4.87 -8.52 -5.09
CA ARG A 429 -6.25 -8.66 -5.62
C ARG A 429 -6.43 -9.95 -6.42
N GLU A 430 -5.48 -10.29 -7.29
CA GLU A 430 -5.56 -11.49 -8.13
C GLU A 430 -5.61 -12.78 -7.30
N LEU A 431 -4.94 -12.81 -6.14
CA LEU A 431 -4.94 -13.96 -5.23
C LEU A 431 -5.99 -13.86 -4.12
N GLY A 432 -6.87 -12.85 -4.16
CA GLY A 432 -7.94 -12.67 -3.18
C GLY A 432 -7.44 -12.49 -1.75
N VAL A 433 -6.25 -11.90 -1.58
CA VAL A 433 -5.69 -11.59 -0.26
C VAL A 433 -6.54 -10.48 0.38
N ASN A 434 -6.75 -10.57 1.70
CA ASN A 434 -7.61 -9.63 2.43
C ASN A 434 -7.09 -9.25 3.83
N SER A 435 -5.88 -9.69 4.18
CA SER A 435 -5.30 -9.39 5.49
C SER A 435 -3.78 -9.41 5.44
N TRP A 436 -3.14 -8.58 6.27
CA TRP A 436 -1.71 -8.57 6.49
C TRP A 436 -1.36 -9.24 7.84
N PRO A 437 -0.35 -10.12 7.89
CA PRO A 437 0.28 -10.81 6.75
C PRO A 437 -0.63 -11.91 6.18
N THR A 438 -0.40 -12.28 4.92
CA THR A 438 -0.97 -13.51 4.34
C THR A 438 0.10 -14.26 3.57
N PHE A 439 0.19 -15.56 3.82
CA PHE A 439 1.14 -16.44 3.16
C PHE A 439 0.43 -17.27 2.08
N VAL A 440 0.98 -17.31 0.87
CA VAL A 440 0.51 -18.16 -0.21
C VAL A 440 1.61 -19.15 -0.58
N LEU A 441 1.41 -20.43 -0.28
CA LEU A 441 2.31 -21.51 -0.66
C LEU A 441 1.99 -21.95 -2.08
N ILE A 442 2.99 -21.93 -2.96
CA ILE A 442 2.86 -22.30 -4.37
C ILE A 442 3.77 -23.49 -4.70
N GLY A 443 3.28 -24.35 -5.59
CA GLY A 443 3.98 -25.53 -6.07
C GLY A 443 4.97 -25.24 -7.20
N PRO A 444 5.71 -26.27 -7.65
CA PRO A 444 6.77 -26.15 -8.66
C PRO A 444 6.31 -25.67 -10.04
N ASN A 445 5.00 -25.68 -10.31
CA ASN A 445 4.39 -25.19 -11.54
C ASN A 445 3.61 -23.87 -11.33
N SER A 446 3.90 -23.15 -10.25
CA SER A 446 3.24 -21.87 -9.88
C SER A 446 1.74 -22.00 -9.55
N ASN A 447 1.28 -23.20 -9.21
CA ASN A 447 -0.07 -23.45 -8.73
C ASN A 447 -0.18 -23.19 -7.22
N VAL A 448 -1.25 -22.51 -6.78
CA VAL A 448 -1.53 -22.28 -5.37
C VAL A 448 -1.84 -23.62 -4.68
N ILE A 449 -1.13 -23.90 -3.59
CA ILE A 449 -1.35 -25.06 -2.73
C ILE A 449 -2.21 -24.67 -1.53
N ALA A 450 -1.83 -23.59 -0.83
CA ALA A 450 -2.52 -23.15 0.38
C ALA A 450 -2.35 -21.64 0.59
N GLN A 451 -3.33 -21.04 1.26
CA GLN A 451 -3.27 -19.67 1.76
C GLN A 451 -3.47 -19.70 3.27
N VAL A 452 -2.60 -19.03 4.02
CA VAL A 452 -2.61 -18.97 5.48
C VAL A 452 -2.50 -17.52 5.91
N SER A 453 -3.49 -17.00 6.63
CA SER A 453 -3.54 -15.59 7.02
C SER A 453 -3.28 -15.36 8.51
N GLY A 454 -2.73 -14.18 8.80
CA GLY A 454 -2.42 -13.70 10.13
C GLY A 454 -1.09 -14.20 10.69
N GLU A 455 -0.71 -13.62 11.83
CA GLU A 455 0.52 -13.97 12.55
C GLU A 455 0.41 -15.28 13.37
N GLY A 456 1.56 -15.78 13.86
CA GLY A 456 1.61 -16.95 14.75
C GLY A 456 1.43 -18.30 14.04
N ARG A 457 1.77 -18.37 12.75
CA ARG A 457 1.50 -19.51 11.86
C ARG A 457 2.71 -20.40 11.58
N ARG A 458 3.87 -20.15 12.21
CA ARG A 458 5.13 -20.87 11.95
C ARG A 458 4.98 -22.38 11.84
N LYS A 459 4.32 -23.02 12.82
CA LYS A 459 4.17 -24.48 12.88
C LYS A 459 3.38 -25.03 11.68
N ASP A 460 2.38 -24.30 11.22
CA ASP A 460 1.53 -24.73 10.10
C ASP A 460 2.25 -24.49 8.77
N LEU A 461 2.97 -23.37 8.63
CA LEU A 461 3.83 -23.11 7.48
C LEU A 461 4.95 -24.15 7.36
N ASP A 462 5.60 -24.50 8.47
CA ASP A 462 6.66 -25.51 8.52
C ASP A 462 6.18 -26.88 8.03
N ASP A 463 5.06 -27.35 8.58
CA ASP A 463 4.48 -28.65 8.20
C ASP A 463 3.99 -28.65 6.74
N LEU A 464 3.42 -27.54 6.24
CA LEU A 464 2.98 -27.39 4.85
C LEU A 464 4.16 -27.39 3.87
N VAL A 465 5.23 -26.66 4.17
CA VAL A 465 6.45 -26.61 3.35
C VAL A 465 7.12 -27.98 3.32
N GLU A 466 7.25 -28.65 4.46
CA GLU A 466 7.80 -30.01 4.54
C GLU A 466 7.01 -31.00 3.69
N ALA A 467 5.68 -30.98 3.82
CA ALA A 467 4.79 -31.82 3.04
C ALA A 467 4.93 -31.57 1.53
N ALA A 468 5.01 -30.30 1.11
CA ALA A 468 5.17 -29.92 -0.30
C ALA A 468 6.50 -30.44 -0.87
N LEU A 469 7.60 -30.24 -0.13
CA LEU A 469 8.92 -30.72 -0.52
C LEU A 469 8.97 -32.24 -0.62
N ILE A 470 8.35 -32.97 0.32
CA ILE A 470 8.25 -34.43 0.26
C ILE A 470 7.43 -34.88 -0.95
N TYR A 471 6.24 -34.30 -1.14
CA TYR A 471 5.31 -34.71 -2.19
C TYR A 471 5.88 -34.47 -3.59
N TYR A 472 6.33 -33.24 -3.88
CA TYR A 472 6.89 -32.91 -5.19
C TYR A 472 8.29 -33.51 -5.40
N GLY A 473 9.03 -33.79 -4.32
CA GLY A 473 10.28 -34.54 -4.37
C GLY A 473 10.07 -35.98 -4.84
N ARG A 474 9.04 -36.67 -4.33
CA ARG A 474 8.64 -38.00 -4.82
C ARG A 474 8.26 -38.00 -6.30
N LYS A 475 7.71 -36.89 -6.80
CA LYS A 475 7.40 -36.68 -8.23
C LYS A 475 8.60 -36.32 -9.10
N LYS A 476 9.76 -36.03 -8.51
CA LYS A 476 11.00 -35.64 -9.22
C LYS A 476 10.83 -34.40 -10.12
N VAL A 477 10.01 -33.44 -9.69
CA VAL A 477 9.77 -32.18 -10.42
C VAL A 477 10.48 -30.98 -9.80
N LEU A 478 11.25 -31.20 -8.73
CA LEU A 478 11.91 -30.13 -8.00
C LEU A 478 13.29 -29.77 -8.59
N ASP A 479 13.62 -28.49 -8.56
CA ASP A 479 14.86 -27.91 -9.08
C ASP A 479 15.69 -27.25 -7.97
N TYR A 480 16.89 -27.76 -7.79
CA TYR A 480 17.85 -27.38 -6.74
C TYR A 480 18.76 -26.20 -7.12
N ARG A 481 18.68 -25.67 -8.35
CA ARG A 481 19.47 -24.48 -8.73
C ARG A 481 19.10 -23.29 -7.84
N PRO A 482 20.05 -22.60 -7.20
CA PRO A 482 19.72 -21.47 -6.32
C PRO A 482 19.06 -20.32 -7.09
N ILE A 483 18.27 -19.51 -6.40
CA ILE A 483 17.72 -18.27 -6.97
C ILE A 483 18.83 -17.21 -6.94
N PRO A 484 18.95 -16.36 -7.97
CA PRO A 484 19.87 -15.22 -7.91
C PRO A 484 19.51 -14.26 -6.77
N VAL A 485 20.42 -14.10 -5.80
CA VAL A 485 20.27 -13.17 -4.68
C VAL A 485 21.25 -12.01 -4.86
N ASN A 486 20.78 -10.80 -4.59
CA ASN A 486 21.58 -9.56 -4.61
C ASN A 486 21.11 -8.64 -3.48
N LEU A 487 21.59 -8.89 -2.27
CA LEU A 487 21.07 -8.27 -1.04
C LEU A 487 21.29 -6.75 -1.03
N GLU A 488 20.28 -6.00 -0.61
CA GLU A 488 20.38 -4.53 -0.51
C GLU A 488 21.50 -4.10 0.44
N ARG A 489 21.72 -4.85 1.52
CA ARG A 489 22.76 -4.54 2.53
C ARG A 489 24.18 -4.62 1.98
N ASP A 490 24.39 -5.37 0.90
CA ASP A 490 25.71 -5.59 0.30
C ASP A 490 26.02 -4.54 -0.80
N LYS A 491 25.01 -3.77 -1.24
CA LYS A 491 25.15 -2.78 -2.32
C LYS A 491 25.82 -1.48 -1.88
N ASN A 492 25.71 -1.13 -0.60
CA ASN A 492 26.36 0.07 -0.07
C ASN A 492 27.07 -0.22 1.27
N PRO A 493 28.38 -0.53 1.24
CA PRO A 493 29.16 -0.78 2.45
C PRO A 493 29.20 0.39 3.44
N GLN A 494 28.95 1.62 2.99
CA GLN A 494 28.99 2.81 3.84
C GLN A 494 27.83 2.82 4.86
N LEU A 495 26.72 2.13 4.55
CA LEU A 495 25.60 1.93 5.48
C LEU A 495 25.98 1.04 6.68
N LEU A 496 27.12 0.34 6.63
CA LEU A 496 27.64 -0.46 7.73
C LEU A 496 28.50 0.37 8.70
N SER A 497 28.95 1.57 8.30
CA SER A 497 29.90 2.38 9.08
C SER A 497 29.32 3.71 9.58
N THR A 498 28.00 3.90 9.54
CA THR A 498 27.36 5.12 10.07
C THR A 498 27.37 5.11 11.61
N PRO A 499 27.53 6.27 12.28
CA PRO A 499 27.52 6.33 13.75
C PRO A 499 26.19 5.88 14.38
N LEU A 500 25.08 6.15 13.70
CA LEU A 500 23.74 5.69 14.06
C LEU A 500 23.18 4.83 12.92
N LYS A 501 22.33 3.88 13.26
CA LYS A 501 21.67 2.99 12.31
C LYS A 501 20.19 2.86 12.68
N PHE A 502 19.35 3.44 11.83
CA PHE A 502 17.89 3.52 12.02
C PHE A 502 17.48 3.92 13.45
N PRO A 503 17.92 5.09 13.95
CA PRO A 503 17.54 5.54 15.28
C PRO A 503 16.02 5.73 15.37
N GLY A 504 15.40 5.15 16.41
CA GLY A 504 13.95 5.08 16.54
C GLY A 504 13.32 6.31 17.21
N LYS A 505 13.87 6.70 18.37
CA LYS A 505 13.35 7.76 19.23
C LYS A 505 14.48 8.55 19.91
N LEU A 506 14.08 9.70 20.46
CA LEU A 506 14.94 10.62 21.18
C LEU A 506 14.27 11.02 22.50
N GLU A 507 15.06 11.28 23.53
CA GLU A 507 14.61 11.87 24.80
C GLU A 507 15.67 12.85 25.30
N VAL A 508 15.26 13.90 26.01
CA VAL A 508 16.11 15.05 26.34
C VAL A 508 16.21 15.25 27.84
N ASP A 509 17.42 15.50 28.32
CA ASP A 509 17.70 16.01 29.67
C ASP A 509 18.42 17.35 29.58
N VAL A 510 17.61 18.40 29.59
CA VAL A 510 18.09 19.79 29.44
C VAL A 510 18.96 20.21 30.62
N LEU A 511 18.66 19.75 31.84
CA LEU A 511 19.37 20.17 33.05
C LEU A 511 20.84 19.74 33.06
N ASN A 512 21.14 18.57 32.47
CA ASN A 512 22.50 18.04 32.43
C ASN A 512 23.13 18.06 31.03
N ASN A 513 22.52 18.78 30.07
CA ASN A 513 22.97 18.85 28.69
C ASN A 513 23.18 17.45 28.09
N ARG A 514 22.11 16.65 28.03
CA ARG A 514 22.12 15.30 27.45
C ARG A 514 20.96 15.08 26.48
N LEU A 515 21.25 14.39 25.37
CA LEU A 515 20.28 13.82 24.43
C LEU A 515 20.47 12.30 24.42
N PHE A 516 19.41 11.56 24.69
CA PHE A 516 19.34 10.11 24.63
C PHE A 516 18.76 9.68 23.27
N ILE A 517 19.42 8.73 22.62
CA ILE A 517 19.07 8.26 21.28
C ILE A 517 18.93 6.74 21.34
N SER A 518 17.77 6.21 20.95
CA SER A 518 17.65 4.76 20.73
C SER A 518 18.19 4.42 19.34
N ASP A 519 19.43 3.94 19.31
CA ASP A 519 20.13 3.52 18.10
C ASP A 519 19.70 2.09 17.73
N SER A 520 18.46 1.98 17.26
CA SER A 520 17.70 0.72 17.26
C SER A 520 18.41 -0.41 16.53
N ASN A 521 19.01 -0.17 15.37
CA ASN A 521 19.69 -1.23 14.61
C ASN A 521 21.17 -1.43 14.98
N HIS A 522 21.67 -0.71 15.98
CA HIS A 522 22.88 -1.09 16.72
C HIS A 522 22.55 -1.65 18.11
N ASN A 523 21.27 -1.88 18.42
CA ASN A 523 20.80 -2.50 19.67
C ASN A 523 21.35 -1.82 20.94
N ARG A 524 21.44 -0.49 20.93
CA ARG A 524 22.04 0.29 22.03
C ARG A 524 21.34 1.61 22.25
N ILE A 525 21.62 2.24 23.39
CA ILE A 525 21.28 3.64 23.66
C ILE A 525 22.54 4.48 23.55
N VAL A 526 22.50 5.55 22.75
CA VAL A 526 23.59 6.52 22.61
C VAL A 526 23.24 7.79 23.40
N VAL A 527 24.20 8.33 24.13
CA VAL A 527 24.05 9.59 24.87
C VAL A 527 25.02 10.60 24.30
N THR A 528 24.47 11.73 23.86
CA THR A 528 25.22 12.89 23.38
C THR A 528 24.94 14.09 24.29
N ASP A 529 25.69 15.18 24.16
CA ASP A 529 25.21 16.49 24.61
C ASP A 529 24.23 17.09 23.59
N LEU A 530 23.65 18.26 23.90
CA LEU A 530 22.68 18.89 22.99
C LEU A 530 23.33 19.49 21.73
N ASP A 531 24.66 19.60 21.69
CA ASP A 531 25.44 19.99 20.50
C ASP A 531 25.79 18.77 19.61
N GLY A 532 25.46 17.55 20.06
CA GLY A 532 25.69 16.31 19.33
C GLY A 532 27.04 15.65 19.61
N ASN A 533 27.83 16.14 20.57
CA ASN A 533 29.07 15.49 20.95
C ASN A 533 28.77 14.20 21.73
N PHE A 534 29.43 13.11 21.34
CA PHE A 534 29.29 11.83 22.02
C PHE A 534 29.76 11.91 23.48
N LYS A 535 28.93 11.40 24.41
CA LYS A 535 29.27 11.30 25.83
C LYS A 535 29.50 9.84 26.23
N MET A 536 28.56 8.96 25.91
CA MET A 536 28.62 7.54 26.25
C MET A 536 27.62 6.71 25.45
N GLN A 537 27.68 5.40 25.60
CA GLN A 537 26.72 4.44 25.08
C GLN A 537 26.38 3.39 26.14
N ILE A 538 25.22 2.75 26.01
CA ILE A 538 24.74 1.66 26.85
C ILE A 538 24.33 0.51 25.93
N GLY A 539 24.84 -0.69 26.16
CA GLY A 539 24.73 -1.83 25.25
C GLY A 539 25.94 -1.96 24.32
N SER A 540 27.16 -1.96 24.88
CA SER A 540 28.39 -1.77 24.12
C SER A 540 28.71 -2.87 23.11
N SER A 541 28.21 -4.10 23.32
CA SER A 541 28.41 -5.21 22.37
C SER A 541 27.66 -5.01 21.05
N GLY A 542 26.51 -4.31 21.07
CA GLY A 542 25.59 -4.19 19.93
C GLY A 542 24.87 -5.49 19.53
N GLU A 543 25.12 -6.58 20.26
CA GLU A 543 24.48 -7.87 20.06
C GLU A 543 23.02 -7.82 20.53
N GLU A 544 22.15 -8.57 19.85
CA GLU A 544 20.73 -8.66 20.21
C GLU A 544 20.53 -9.56 21.43
N GLY A 545 19.83 -9.08 22.46
CA GLY A 545 19.41 -9.92 23.57
C GLY A 545 18.77 -9.18 24.74
N LEU A 546 18.28 -9.94 25.71
CA LEU A 546 17.69 -9.44 26.95
C LEU A 546 18.63 -9.75 28.12
N VAL A 547 19.70 -8.96 28.25
CA VAL A 547 20.68 -9.09 29.33
C VAL A 547 20.69 -7.81 30.16
N ASP A 548 20.48 -7.96 31.47
CA ASP A 548 20.62 -6.91 32.48
C ASP A 548 22.07 -6.87 32.98
N GLY A 549 22.51 -5.77 33.59
CA GLY A 549 23.89 -5.65 34.08
C GLY A 549 24.41 -4.22 34.07
N ASN A 550 25.73 -4.07 34.01
CA ASN A 550 26.36 -2.76 33.79
C ASN A 550 26.15 -2.29 32.33
N PHE A 551 26.56 -1.07 32.00
CA PHE A 551 26.35 -0.51 30.67
C PHE A 551 27.05 -1.25 29.51
N ASP A 552 28.15 -1.96 29.77
CA ASP A 552 28.88 -2.69 28.73
C ASP A 552 28.27 -4.08 28.47
N ASP A 553 27.82 -4.75 29.52
CA ASP A 553 27.28 -6.12 29.45
C ASP A 553 25.78 -6.17 29.10
N ALA A 554 25.04 -5.09 29.36
CA ALA A 554 23.62 -5.03 29.04
C ALA A 554 23.39 -5.20 27.53
N MET A 555 22.30 -5.88 27.16
CA MET A 555 21.91 -6.08 25.76
C MET A 555 20.47 -5.61 25.57
N PHE A 556 20.20 -5.07 24.38
CA PHE A 556 18.87 -4.69 23.93
C PHE A 556 18.54 -5.42 22.62
N LYS A 557 17.30 -5.30 22.16
CA LYS A 557 16.89 -5.77 20.85
C LYS A 557 15.93 -4.76 20.22
N ARG A 558 16.49 -3.94 19.33
CA ARG A 558 15.81 -2.82 18.65
C ARG A 558 15.01 -1.90 19.59
N PRO A 559 15.66 -1.25 20.56
CA PRO A 559 14.97 -0.33 21.47
C PRO A 559 14.33 0.84 20.69
N GLN A 560 13.17 1.31 21.15
CA GLN A 560 12.41 2.42 20.57
C GLN A 560 12.22 3.53 21.62
N GLY A 561 11.01 3.67 22.18
CA GLY A 561 10.62 4.69 23.14
C GLY A 561 11.56 4.89 24.32
N LEU A 562 11.70 6.14 24.71
CA LEU A 562 12.54 6.60 25.82
C LEU A 562 11.73 7.57 26.69
N ALA A 563 11.84 7.44 28.01
CA ALA A 563 11.23 8.40 28.94
C ALA A 563 12.15 8.67 30.14
N TYR A 564 12.50 9.93 30.38
CA TYR A 564 13.49 10.30 31.41
C TYR A 564 12.86 10.75 32.73
N ASN A 565 13.32 10.17 33.84
CA ASN A 565 13.01 10.59 35.20
C ASN A 565 14.17 11.42 35.78
N VAL A 566 14.00 12.74 35.72
CA VAL A 566 15.00 13.72 36.19
C VAL A 566 15.32 13.63 37.68
N LYS A 567 14.36 13.23 38.53
CA LYS A 567 14.56 13.21 39.99
C LYS A 567 15.46 12.05 40.43
N LYS A 568 15.34 10.91 39.75
CA LYS A 568 16.06 9.68 40.08
C LYS A 568 17.22 9.40 39.11
N ASN A 569 17.37 10.22 38.06
CA ASN A 569 18.33 10.01 36.98
C ASN A 569 18.19 8.62 36.34
N LEU A 570 16.94 8.26 36.02
CA LEU A 570 16.58 6.99 35.37
C LEU A 570 16.02 7.24 33.98
N LEU A 571 16.35 6.38 33.02
CA LEU A 571 15.76 6.38 31.68
C LEU A 571 15.00 5.07 31.46
N TYR A 572 13.69 5.16 31.25
CA TYR A 572 12.87 4.02 30.88
C TYR A 572 12.96 3.80 29.36
N VAL A 573 13.06 2.53 28.96
CA VAL A 573 13.28 2.14 27.56
C VAL A 573 12.25 1.09 27.16
N ALA A 574 11.52 1.35 26.07
CA ALA A 574 10.75 0.34 25.37
C ALA A 574 11.71 -0.50 24.51
N ASP A 575 12.04 -1.70 24.97
CA ASP A 575 12.92 -2.64 24.29
C ASP A 575 12.09 -3.57 23.41
N THR A 576 11.75 -3.07 22.22
CA THR A 576 10.58 -3.48 21.45
C THR A 576 10.61 -4.95 21.03
N GLU A 577 11.71 -5.42 20.45
CA GLU A 577 11.81 -6.81 19.98
C GLU A 577 12.21 -7.81 21.08
N ASN A 578 12.64 -7.33 22.25
CA ASN A 578 12.67 -8.14 23.47
C ASN A 578 11.30 -8.21 24.17
N HIS A 579 10.32 -7.46 23.67
CA HIS A 579 9.00 -7.34 24.28
C HIS A 579 9.11 -6.99 25.79
N ALA A 580 9.96 -6.02 26.11
CA ALA A 580 10.32 -5.69 27.48
C ALA A 580 10.31 -4.18 27.75
N LEU A 581 10.01 -3.82 29.00
CA LEU A 581 10.26 -2.49 29.55
C LEU A 581 11.56 -2.56 30.37
N ARG A 582 12.55 -1.75 30.00
CA ARG A 582 13.85 -1.69 30.67
C ARG A 582 14.00 -0.35 31.40
N VAL A 583 14.91 -0.30 32.36
CA VAL A 583 15.34 0.95 33.00
C VAL A 583 16.85 1.02 33.07
N ILE A 584 17.39 2.16 32.65
CA ILE A 584 18.80 2.52 32.75
C ILE A 584 18.93 3.46 33.96
N ASN A 585 19.79 3.07 34.89
CA ASN A 585 20.10 3.85 36.08
C ASN A 585 21.49 4.48 35.92
N PHE A 586 21.54 5.81 35.78
CA PHE A 586 22.78 6.55 35.60
C PHE A 586 23.53 6.85 36.91
N VAL A 587 22.93 6.55 38.07
CA VAL A 587 23.63 6.64 39.37
C VAL A 587 24.43 5.37 39.63
N ASP A 588 23.81 4.22 39.43
CA ASP A 588 24.42 2.91 39.68
C ASP A 588 25.11 2.32 38.44
N GLU A 589 24.99 2.98 37.28
CA GLU A 589 25.51 2.55 35.98
C GLU A 589 25.04 1.14 35.56
N THR A 590 23.75 0.86 35.79
CA THR A 590 23.13 -0.44 35.50
C THR A 590 21.89 -0.35 34.63
N VAL A 591 21.57 -1.46 33.97
CA VAL A 591 20.32 -1.71 33.24
C VAL A 591 19.60 -2.87 33.90
N SER A 592 18.27 -2.74 34.05
CA SER A 592 17.42 -3.81 34.58
C SER A 592 16.08 -3.91 33.84
N THR A 593 15.47 -5.09 33.89
CA THR A 593 14.16 -5.35 33.29
C THR A 593 13.03 -5.13 34.29
N LEU A 594 12.09 -4.23 33.96
CA LEU A 594 10.92 -3.91 34.79
C LEU A 594 9.71 -4.79 34.47
N ALA A 595 9.53 -5.15 33.20
CA ALA A 595 8.46 -6.04 32.73
C ALA A 595 8.87 -6.70 31.40
N GLY A 596 8.32 -7.89 31.12
CA GLY A 596 8.70 -8.69 29.94
C GLY A 596 9.84 -9.66 30.22
N ASN A 597 10.00 -10.67 29.36
CA ASN A 597 11.00 -11.72 29.52
C ASN A 597 11.63 -12.20 28.19
N GLY A 598 11.47 -11.45 27.10
CA GLY A 598 11.97 -11.82 25.77
C GLY A 598 10.94 -12.55 24.90
N VAL A 599 9.81 -12.96 25.46
CA VAL A 599 8.76 -13.69 24.73
C VAL A 599 7.57 -12.79 24.42
N LYS A 600 7.10 -12.83 23.16
CA LYS A 600 5.89 -12.12 22.73
C LYS A 600 4.67 -12.54 23.55
N GLY A 601 4.03 -11.58 24.21
CA GLY A 601 2.84 -11.76 25.01
C GLY A 601 1.54 -11.78 24.21
N SER A 602 0.54 -12.46 24.75
CA SER A 602 -0.85 -12.50 24.24
C SER A 602 -1.89 -12.15 25.32
N ASP A 603 -1.43 -11.56 26.43
CA ASP A 603 -2.25 -11.10 27.55
C ASP A 603 -2.78 -9.69 27.29
N TYR A 604 -4.10 -9.50 27.27
CA TYR A 604 -4.76 -8.22 26.98
C TYR A 604 -5.19 -7.44 28.23
N GLN A 605 -4.91 -7.96 29.43
CA GLN A 605 -5.33 -7.38 30.71
C GLN A 605 -4.14 -6.99 31.58
N GLY A 606 -3.17 -7.90 31.69
CA GLY A 606 -2.03 -7.76 32.58
C GLY A 606 -2.39 -7.86 34.06
N GLY A 607 -1.58 -7.24 34.91
CA GLY A 607 -1.70 -7.27 36.38
C GLY A 607 -0.60 -8.06 37.08
N ARG A 608 0.40 -8.57 36.35
CA ARG A 608 1.59 -9.22 36.92
C ARG A 608 2.76 -8.23 36.99
N SER A 609 3.84 -8.65 37.64
CA SER A 609 5.05 -7.85 37.84
C SER A 609 6.29 -8.54 37.25
N GLY A 610 7.30 -7.75 36.88
CA GLY A 610 8.58 -8.26 36.38
C GLY A 610 8.43 -9.17 35.16
N SER A 611 9.26 -10.22 35.12
CA SER A 611 9.28 -11.22 34.04
C SER A 611 8.02 -12.07 33.92
N SER A 612 7.12 -12.03 34.91
CA SER A 612 5.84 -12.74 34.85
C SER A 612 4.80 -12.00 34.01
N GLN A 613 4.96 -10.68 33.79
CA GLN A 613 4.14 -9.95 32.84
C GLN A 613 4.80 -10.00 31.46
N LEU A 614 4.19 -10.72 30.51
CA LEU A 614 4.59 -10.67 29.12
C LEU A 614 4.02 -9.40 28.48
N LEU A 615 4.83 -8.75 27.64
CA LEU A 615 4.42 -7.61 26.84
C LEU A 615 4.44 -7.99 25.35
N ASN A 616 3.93 -7.12 24.49
CA ASN A 616 3.88 -7.37 23.05
C ASN A 616 4.26 -6.10 22.28
N SER A 617 5.55 -6.00 21.98
CA SER A 617 6.14 -4.92 21.19
C SER A 617 5.82 -3.52 21.75
N PRO A 618 6.30 -3.19 22.97
CA PRO A 618 6.22 -1.83 23.49
C PRO A 618 6.99 -0.91 22.55
N TRP A 619 6.37 0.18 22.10
CA TRP A 619 6.91 1.03 21.05
C TRP A 619 7.32 2.41 21.55
N ASP A 620 6.54 2.95 22.49
CA ASP A 620 6.85 4.22 23.14
C ASP A 620 6.56 4.18 24.64
N VAL A 621 7.21 5.04 25.41
CA VAL A 621 6.99 5.18 26.86
C VAL A 621 6.87 6.64 27.25
N CYS A 622 6.13 6.91 28.32
CA CYS A 622 6.02 8.24 28.92
C CYS A 622 5.95 8.09 30.45
N PHE A 623 6.73 8.90 31.18
CA PHE A 623 6.79 8.83 32.63
C PHE A 623 5.95 9.94 33.29
N ASP A 624 5.03 9.56 34.15
CA ASP A 624 4.28 10.44 35.05
C ASP A 624 4.97 10.51 36.43
N PRO A 625 5.63 11.63 36.76
CA PRO A 625 6.37 11.79 38.00
C PRO A 625 5.48 12.02 39.23
N ILE A 626 4.18 12.28 39.07
CA ILE A 626 3.25 12.50 40.19
C ILE A 626 2.80 11.16 40.76
N ASN A 627 2.40 10.24 39.87
CA ASN A 627 1.87 8.94 40.26
C ASN A 627 2.92 7.82 40.22
N GLU A 628 4.16 8.11 39.80
CA GLU A 628 5.24 7.12 39.62
C GLU A 628 4.80 6.00 38.66
N ILE A 629 4.27 6.41 37.50
CA ILE A 629 3.75 5.53 36.46
C ILE A 629 4.52 5.73 35.16
N VAL A 630 4.93 4.63 34.54
CA VAL A 630 5.39 4.61 33.14
C VAL A 630 4.23 4.13 32.27
N TYR A 631 3.69 5.01 31.43
CA TYR A 631 2.77 4.64 30.37
C TYR A 631 3.54 4.02 29.20
N ILE A 632 2.95 3.02 28.56
CA ILE A 632 3.57 2.23 27.50
C ILE A 632 2.60 2.14 26.33
N ALA A 633 3.01 2.61 25.15
CA ALA A 633 2.28 2.38 23.91
C ALA A 633 2.57 0.95 23.41
N MET A 634 1.61 0.04 23.62
CA MET A 634 1.76 -1.38 23.31
C MET A 634 1.30 -1.66 21.87
N ALA A 635 2.22 -1.49 20.91
CA ALA A 635 1.88 -1.57 19.49
C ALA A 635 1.33 -2.94 19.08
N GLY A 636 1.93 -4.03 19.58
CA GLY A 636 1.54 -5.39 19.21
C GLY A 636 0.19 -5.85 19.73
N GLN A 637 -0.44 -5.09 20.64
CA GLN A 637 -1.77 -5.37 21.20
C GLN A 637 -2.74 -4.21 21.03
N HIS A 638 -2.39 -3.16 20.27
CA HIS A 638 -3.26 -2.01 20.03
C HIS A 638 -3.82 -1.37 21.32
N GLN A 639 -2.99 -1.28 22.36
CA GLN A 639 -3.38 -0.84 23.70
C GLN A 639 -2.40 0.17 24.29
N ILE A 640 -2.88 0.94 25.26
CA ILE A 640 -2.01 1.71 26.17
C ILE A 640 -1.96 0.95 27.49
N TRP A 641 -0.75 0.70 27.95
CA TRP A 641 -0.46 0.01 29.20
C TRP A 641 0.17 0.98 30.20
N ARG A 642 0.21 0.58 31.46
CA ARG A 642 0.92 1.31 32.51
C ARG A 642 1.70 0.35 33.41
N HIS A 643 2.88 0.78 33.81
CA HIS A 643 3.72 0.14 34.81
C HIS A 643 3.84 1.07 36.03
N ASN A 644 3.45 0.59 37.20
CA ASN A 644 3.64 1.33 38.46
C ASN A 644 5.03 1.03 39.01
N THR A 645 5.91 2.02 39.09
CA THR A 645 7.30 1.82 39.52
C THR A 645 7.43 1.59 41.03
N THR A 646 6.35 1.77 41.80
CA THR A 646 6.35 1.53 43.25
C THR A 646 6.02 0.08 43.59
N ASP A 647 5.03 -0.52 42.93
CA ASP A 647 4.58 -1.91 43.18
C ASP A 647 5.03 -2.93 42.11
N GLY A 648 5.61 -2.44 41.00
CA GLY A 648 6.13 -3.24 39.88
C GLY A 648 5.05 -3.83 38.96
N THR A 649 3.77 -3.53 39.20
CA THR A 649 2.65 -4.10 38.45
C THR A 649 2.49 -3.44 37.10
N THR A 650 2.34 -4.24 36.06
CA THR A 650 2.11 -3.78 34.69
C THR A 650 0.76 -4.27 34.18
N ARG A 651 -0.11 -3.36 33.74
CA ARG A 651 -1.49 -3.70 33.33
C ARG A 651 -2.01 -2.76 32.25
N VAL A 652 -3.09 -3.15 31.59
CA VAL A 652 -3.79 -2.30 30.62
C VAL A 652 -4.29 -1.02 31.29
N PHE A 653 -4.17 0.09 30.56
CA PHE A 653 -4.72 1.39 30.92
C PHE A 653 -5.88 1.78 29.99
N SER A 654 -5.74 1.54 28.68
CA SER A 654 -6.76 1.85 27.68
C SER A 654 -6.68 0.92 26.46
N GLY A 655 -7.81 0.70 25.79
CA GLY A 655 -7.96 -0.15 24.60
C GLY A 655 -8.37 -1.59 24.91
N ASP A 656 -9.10 -2.21 23.99
CA ASP A 656 -9.59 -3.60 24.08
C ASP A 656 -8.83 -4.58 23.16
N GLY A 657 -7.83 -4.08 22.44
CA GLY A 657 -7.00 -4.85 21.52
C GLY A 657 -7.54 -4.97 20.10
N TYR A 658 -8.70 -4.39 19.78
CA TYR A 658 -9.19 -4.33 18.42
C TYR A 658 -8.71 -3.04 17.71
N GLU A 659 -8.31 -3.16 16.44
CA GLU A 659 -8.03 -2.02 15.56
C GLU A 659 -9.33 -1.30 15.15
N ARG A 660 -9.96 -0.58 16.08
CA ARG A 660 -11.19 0.17 15.84
C ARG A 660 -11.24 1.45 16.68
N ASN A 661 -11.89 2.48 16.15
CA ASN A 661 -12.17 3.69 16.89
C ASN A 661 -13.52 3.56 17.61
N LEU A 662 -13.50 3.60 18.95
CA LEU A 662 -14.70 3.55 19.80
C LEU A 662 -15.04 4.93 20.40
N ASN A 663 -14.36 6.00 19.96
CA ASN A 663 -14.66 7.36 20.43
C ASN A 663 -15.97 7.84 19.80
N GLY A 664 -17.06 7.76 20.58
CA GLY A 664 -18.36 8.36 20.27
C GLY A 664 -19.31 7.46 19.48
N THR A 665 -20.38 7.01 20.14
CA THR A 665 -21.70 6.76 19.52
C THR A 665 -22.57 7.99 19.66
#